data_AF-A0A815SRJ8-F1
#
_entry.id   AF-A0A815SRJ8-F1
#
_cell.length_a   1.000
_cell.length_b   1.000
_cell.length_c   1.000
_cell.angle_alpha   90.00
_cell.angle_beta   90.00
_cell.angle_gamma   90.00
#
_symmetry.space_group_name_H-M   'P 1'
#
loop_
_entity.id
_entity.type
_entity.pdbx_description
1 polymer ?
#
loop_
_entity_poly.entity_id
_entity_poly.type
_entity_poly.pdbx_seq_one_letter_code
_entity_poly.pdbx_strand_id
1 'polypeptide(L)'
;MGSNASKISDSALRFTDVGTIPQRMLAPIEGYENTPLVSLEEAIKPLVSIVPKVERNVYLVKENCKNPEDGLTSDESGSIMLYTLESMPHENSLYVILNDTLRSADRQKLVPWFHYLRLILTALERLPSERRFVVRGIRKDLTAEYPEGHTFVWWGFSSCTSSVKVLECELFFGKKGTRTLFQIDCETGKDIKKHSFVQKEDEILLLPARQFQVTSCLDSGNGLHIIQLKETQPPFSLLEPITLPSSSKQPLKPINILHQPVIEQTPLIEPKKAPTLSPPEYKNAELEKEINEKKNEKQLSFDYKVLNHQDMEIVSYYGVATNKQVLTVLNLSQKQINDQGVQYLANALINNNTLTVLFLQGNQIEDVGAKYLSIALLSNTTLVTLNLDQNRIGDVGAQYLGNMAINNRTLTHLSLYNNPGSFCVIVNDMMSFKRDKSVSSFYVSDHKLDDQGIQLIGNLLKTDTTLSSLTLRGSEIGDREIQYLATALLDNTTLDELDLERNLIGDQGAQYLGKAFEKNNRLVELNLSENRIGDQGALYLANTFKKNTRLTKLDLSKNRIGNQGAQYLNDAFEKSTALIDLDLDENPGSFCATVSALISLKNNKTGTRLYLSEKQVTDQHIQTIVDALRNNKTITRISLSDNQIGDQGAQRLADFIKNNTSLTDLWLDNNRIGDQGAQYLLNALANNKTLTTLKLYGNPSSLCWALDAAISIRHDEKCTRVYLHETQITDQGVQIIADALKNNLTVESLNLDGNQISDYGARYLANVLLNNDTLTELSFKDNPGRICEFVGAVIDIKQDKGSSFLIFNEIGLNDQDIYYLSQALLANTKVRTVSLTDNRIGDQGAQHLANVIESHPTIQSLLLTNNRIGQKGAESLINALRLSSTLTTLRLDGNNIPSNVLARWKQDNDIRRILFGGGLPFKWKSHANSGYQ
;
A
#
# COMPACT_ATOMS: atom_id res chain seq x y z
N MET A 1 3.50 -34.38 30.61
CA MET A 1 4.20 -35.13 29.55
C MET A 1 3.73 -34.59 28.21
N GLY A 2 4.66 -34.23 27.34
CA GLY A 2 4.40 -33.49 26.09
C GLY A 2 5.43 -32.37 25.92
N SER A 3 6.68 -32.78 25.71
CA SER A 3 7.90 -31.98 25.75
C SER A 3 8.07 -31.03 24.56
N ASN A 4 8.50 -29.81 24.89
CA ASN A 4 9.09 -28.80 24.02
C ASN A 4 10.09 -29.38 23.00
N ALA A 5 9.85 -29.14 21.71
CA ALA A 5 10.89 -29.12 20.69
C ALA A 5 11.23 -27.66 20.38
N SER A 6 12.38 -27.22 20.88
CA SER A 6 12.93 -25.87 20.78
C SER A 6 13.48 -25.56 19.39
N LYS A 7 13.27 -24.30 18.98
CA LYS A 7 13.97 -23.48 17.99
C LYS A 7 15.34 -24.02 17.54
N ILE A 8 15.52 -24.20 16.23
CA ILE A 8 16.83 -24.27 15.57
C ILE A 8 17.15 -22.85 15.05
N SER A 9 18.29 -22.33 15.44
CA SER A 9 18.90 -21.08 14.98
C SER A 9 19.82 -21.36 13.79
N ASP A 10 19.53 -20.79 12.62
CA ASP A 10 20.36 -20.90 11.40
C ASP A 10 21.54 -19.91 11.39
N SER A 11 22.50 -20.12 12.28
CA SER A 11 23.81 -19.46 12.21
C SER A 11 24.94 -20.44 12.52
N ALA A 12 25.18 -21.39 11.61
CA ALA A 12 26.48 -22.01 11.32
C ALA A 12 26.36 -23.16 10.29
N LEU A 13 26.18 -22.86 9.00
CA LEU A 13 26.52 -23.80 7.94
C LEU A 13 27.99 -23.61 7.58
N ARG A 14 28.88 -24.25 8.36
CA ARG A 14 30.30 -24.39 8.00
C ARG A 14 30.78 -25.82 8.04
N PHE A 15 29.89 -26.77 7.71
CA PHE A 15 30.41 -28.07 7.32
C PHE A 15 29.60 -28.99 6.43
N THR A 16 28.29 -28.83 6.34
CA THR A 16 27.51 -29.77 5.55
C THR A 16 26.61 -28.98 4.64
N ASP A 17 26.92 -28.86 3.35
CA ASP A 17 25.90 -28.57 2.33
C ASP A 17 24.93 -29.76 2.21
N VAL A 18 24.45 -30.31 3.32
CA VAL A 18 23.72 -31.56 3.40
C VAL A 18 22.28 -31.27 3.73
N GLY A 19 21.46 -31.24 2.69
CA GLY A 19 20.39 -32.21 2.63
C GLY A 19 21.02 -33.61 2.56
N THR A 20 20.62 -34.50 3.47
CA THR A 20 20.94 -35.95 3.55
C THR A 20 22.13 -36.48 2.71
N ILE A 21 23.23 -36.90 3.36
CA ILE A 21 24.25 -37.71 2.69
C ILE A 21 23.55 -38.96 2.16
N PRO A 22 23.74 -39.32 0.88
CA PRO A 22 23.10 -40.51 0.32
C PRO A 22 23.48 -41.73 1.15
N GLN A 23 22.52 -42.33 1.85
CA GLN A 23 22.74 -43.57 2.61
C GLN A 23 22.95 -44.80 1.69
N ARG A 24 22.87 -44.60 0.37
CA ARG A 24 23.10 -45.61 -0.66
C ARG A 24 24.20 -45.12 -1.60
N MET A 25 25.02 -46.06 -2.08
CA MET A 25 26.03 -45.80 -3.11
C MET A 25 25.35 -45.19 -4.35
N LEU A 26 25.85 -44.04 -4.81
CA LEU A 26 25.41 -43.44 -6.07
C LEU A 26 26.21 -44.03 -7.24
N ALA A 27 25.67 -43.91 -8.46
CA ALA A 27 26.41 -44.24 -9.67
C ALA A 27 27.70 -43.39 -9.79
N PRO A 28 28.79 -43.91 -10.38
CA PRO A 28 29.99 -43.15 -10.68
C PRO A 28 29.70 -41.83 -11.41
N ILE A 29 30.57 -40.85 -11.26
CA ILE A 29 30.52 -39.61 -12.03
C ILE A 29 31.29 -39.88 -13.33
N GLU A 30 30.57 -39.97 -14.45
CA GLU A 30 31.07 -40.29 -15.79
C GLU A 30 30.47 -39.33 -16.84
N GLY A 31 31.13 -39.18 -17.99
CA GLY A 31 30.74 -38.33 -19.11
C GLY A 31 31.51 -36.99 -19.20
N TYR A 32 32.00 -36.45 -18.09
CA TYR A 32 32.78 -35.20 -18.10
C TYR A 32 34.17 -35.41 -18.72
N GLU A 33 34.74 -36.61 -18.59
CA GLU A 33 36.04 -37.00 -19.13
C GLU A 33 36.06 -36.99 -20.66
N ASN A 34 34.90 -37.17 -21.29
CA ASN A 34 34.69 -37.11 -22.74
C ASN A 34 34.33 -35.71 -23.23
N THR A 35 34.12 -34.76 -22.32
CA THR A 35 33.79 -33.37 -22.66
C THR A 35 35.07 -32.61 -23.04
N PRO A 36 35.05 -31.78 -24.11
CA PRO A 36 36.22 -30.99 -24.50
C PRO A 36 36.73 -30.10 -23.36
N LEU A 37 38.05 -29.98 -23.24
CA LEU A 37 38.67 -28.99 -22.35
C LEU A 37 38.52 -27.60 -23.00
N VAL A 38 37.84 -26.69 -22.32
CA VAL A 38 37.50 -25.34 -22.82
C VAL A 38 37.97 -24.25 -21.85
N SER A 39 37.88 -22.98 -22.24
CA SER A 39 38.21 -21.86 -21.33
C SER A 39 37.21 -21.78 -20.16
N LEU A 40 37.56 -21.05 -19.11
CA LEU A 40 36.69 -20.92 -17.94
C LEU A 40 35.33 -20.28 -18.29
N GLU A 41 35.31 -19.31 -19.21
CA GLU A 41 34.07 -18.69 -19.70
C GLU A 41 33.19 -19.67 -20.49
N GLU A 42 33.77 -20.53 -21.31
CA GLU A 42 33.01 -21.56 -22.01
C GLU A 42 32.50 -22.63 -21.03
N ALA A 43 33.30 -22.97 -20.03
CA ALA A 43 32.97 -23.99 -19.04
C ALA A 43 31.77 -23.62 -18.16
N ILE A 44 31.56 -22.33 -17.92
CA ILE A 44 30.45 -21.82 -17.09
C ILE A 44 29.21 -21.44 -17.88
N LYS A 45 29.22 -21.43 -19.22
CA LYS A 45 28.02 -21.12 -20.04
C LYS A 45 26.79 -21.94 -19.67
N PRO A 46 26.88 -23.28 -19.48
CA PRO A 46 25.73 -24.07 -19.07
C PRO A 46 25.30 -23.81 -17.60
N LEU A 47 26.17 -23.15 -16.82
CA LEU A 47 25.96 -22.87 -15.40
C LEU A 47 25.33 -21.50 -15.13
N VAL A 48 25.20 -20.63 -16.14
CA VAL A 48 24.69 -19.25 -15.95
C VAL A 48 23.30 -19.20 -15.33
N SER A 49 22.43 -20.17 -15.66
CA SER A 49 21.09 -20.31 -15.09
C SER A 49 21.04 -21.10 -13.77
N ILE A 50 22.13 -21.75 -13.40
CA ILE A 50 22.22 -22.67 -12.25
C ILE A 50 22.95 -21.99 -11.08
N VAL A 51 24.00 -21.22 -11.38
CA VAL A 51 24.88 -20.57 -10.41
C VAL A 51 24.73 -19.06 -10.55
N PRO A 52 24.08 -18.39 -9.58
CA PRO A 52 23.89 -16.95 -9.62
C PRO A 52 25.20 -16.18 -9.76
N LYS A 53 25.25 -15.21 -10.67
CA LYS A 53 26.41 -14.31 -10.90
C LYS A 53 27.71 -15.04 -11.29
N VAL A 54 27.66 -16.29 -11.76
CA VAL A 54 28.88 -17.06 -12.13
C VAL A 54 29.75 -16.35 -13.16
N GLU A 55 29.16 -15.64 -14.12
CA GLU A 55 29.91 -14.86 -15.12
C GLU A 55 30.72 -13.71 -14.49
N ARG A 56 30.13 -13.00 -13.51
CA ARG A 56 30.82 -11.94 -12.75
C ARG A 56 31.95 -12.52 -11.90
N ASN A 57 31.73 -13.68 -11.31
CA ASN A 57 32.73 -14.39 -10.51
C ASN A 57 33.91 -14.84 -11.38
N VAL A 58 33.64 -15.32 -12.60
CA VAL A 58 34.66 -15.67 -13.60
C VAL A 58 35.51 -14.45 -13.95
N TYR A 59 34.89 -13.30 -14.22
CA TYR A 59 35.61 -12.05 -14.46
C TYR A 59 36.57 -11.71 -13.30
N LEU A 60 36.10 -11.80 -12.05
CA LEU A 60 36.90 -11.51 -10.86
C LEU A 60 38.10 -12.46 -10.71
N VAL A 61 37.92 -13.77 -10.92
CA VAL A 61 39.01 -14.73 -10.74
C VAL A 61 40.03 -14.68 -11.88
N LYS A 62 39.62 -14.35 -13.11
CA LYS A 62 40.56 -14.26 -14.24
C LYS A 62 41.53 -13.08 -14.09
N GLU A 63 41.09 -11.98 -13.48
CA GLU A 63 41.98 -10.87 -13.14
C GLU A 63 43.08 -11.29 -12.15
N ASN A 64 42.75 -12.18 -11.20
CA ASN A 64 43.70 -12.71 -10.22
C ASN A 64 44.58 -13.87 -10.75
N CYS A 65 44.17 -14.53 -11.83
CA CYS A 65 44.85 -15.70 -12.41
C CYS A 65 45.66 -15.38 -13.67
N LYS A 66 46.13 -14.13 -13.88
CA LYS A 66 46.88 -13.76 -15.09
C LYS A 66 48.24 -14.48 -15.21
N ASN A 67 48.89 -14.76 -14.09
CA ASN A 67 50.18 -15.46 -14.02
C ASN A 67 50.14 -16.54 -12.93
N PRO A 68 49.43 -17.66 -13.15
CA PRO A 68 49.26 -18.69 -12.14
C PRO A 68 50.56 -19.49 -11.90
N GLU A 69 50.71 -19.97 -10.68
CA GLU A 69 51.83 -20.86 -10.28
C GLU A 69 51.58 -22.32 -10.69
N ASP A 70 52.50 -23.21 -10.30
CA ASP A 70 52.40 -24.68 -10.39
C ASP A 70 52.14 -25.23 -11.81
N GLY A 71 52.46 -24.44 -12.85
CA GLY A 71 52.35 -24.84 -14.24
C GLY A 71 50.91 -24.91 -14.77
N LEU A 72 49.94 -24.36 -14.03
CA LEU A 72 48.55 -24.27 -14.47
C LEU A 72 48.36 -23.18 -15.52
N THR A 73 47.33 -23.33 -16.35
CA THR A 73 46.86 -22.22 -17.19
C THR A 73 46.00 -21.25 -16.38
N SER A 74 45.75 -20.05 -16.92
CA SER A 74 44.89 -19.05 -16.26
C SER A 74 43.47 -19.59 -16.02
N ASP A 75 42.93 -20.36 -16.96
CA ASP A 75 41.60 -20.96 -16.85
C ASP A 75 41.58 -22.11 -15.82
N GLU A 76 42.64 -22.93 -15.77
CA GLU A 76 42.79 -24.01 -14.78
C GLU A 76 42.88 -23.44 -13.36
N SER A 77 43.78 -22.48 -13.12
CA SER A 77 43.88 -21.78 -11.83
C SER A 77 42.60 -21.02 -11.49
N GLY A 78 41.99 -20.37 -12.48
CA GLY A 78 40.72 -19.66 -12.33
C GLY A 78 39.58 -20.59 -11.93
N SER A 79 39.56 -21.84 -12.39
CA SER A 79 38.54 -22.82 -12.01
C SER A 79 38.63 -23.21 -10.53
N ILE A 80 39.85 -23.38 -9.99
CA ILE A 80 40.09 -23.65 -8.57
C ILE A 80 39.69 -22.42 -7.74
N MET A 81 40.13 -21.23 -8.17
CA MET A 81 39.82 -19.99 -7.47
C MET A 81 38.32 -19.70 -7.43
N LEU A 82 37.61 -19.99 -8.53
CA LEU A 82 36.17 -19.86 -8.63
C LEU A 82 35.43 -20.81 -7.66
N TYR A 83 35.95 -22.02 -7.46
CA TYR A 83 35.40 -22.95 -6.48
C TYR A 83 35.55 -22.41 -5.05
N THR A 84 36.68 -21.79 -4.72
CA THR A 84 36.93 -21.21 -3.38
C THR A 84 36.29 -19.83 -3.14
N LEU A 85 35.71 -19.22 -4.17
CA LEU A 85 35.10 -17.90 -4.07
C LEU A 85 33.74 -17.99 -3.37
N GLU A 86 33.65 -17.40 -2.18
CA GLU A 86 32.40 -17.28 -1.44
C GLU A 86 31.51 -16.19 -2.05
N SER A 87 30.30 -16.57 -2.44
CA SER A 87 29.26 -15.64 -2.90
C SER A 87 28.30 -15.33 -1.75
N MET A 88 27.72 -14.13 -1.76
CA MET A 88 26.70 -13.73 -0.79
C MET A 88 25.33 -13.64 -1.48
N PRO A 89 24.29 -14.34 -0.98
CA PRO A 89 24.30 -15.26 0.17
C PRO A 89 25.13 -16.52 -0.07
N HIS A 90 25.65 -17.12 1.02
CA HIS A 90 26.55 -18.30 1.00
C HIS A 90 26.03 -19.45 0.12
N GLU A 91 24.72 -19.70 0.16
CA GLU A 91 24.00 -20.72 -0.63
C GLU A 91 24.18 -20.55 -2.15
N ASN A 92 24.49 -19.34 -2.62
CA ASN A 92 24.74 -19.05 -4.03
C ASN A 92 26.19 -19.32 -4.45
N SER A 93 27.07 -19.69 -3.52
CA SER A 93 28.46 -20.00 -3.86
C SER A 93 28.51 -21.22 -4.78
N LEU A 94 29.37 -21.14 -5.80
CA LEU A 94 29.49 -22.21 -6.78
C LEU A 94 29.77 -23.57 -6.11
N TYR A 95 30.62 -23.60 -5.09
CA TYR A 95 30.93 -24.85 -4.38
C TYR A 95 29.73 -25.46 -3.67
N VAL A 96 28.81 -24.66 -3.12
CA VAL A 96 27.61 -25.16 -2.43
C VAL A 96 26.70 -25.86 -3.45
N ILE A 97 26.41 -25.19 -4.56
CA ILE A 97 25.52 -25.70 -5.61
C ILE A 97 26.14 -26.91 -6.32
N LEU A 98 27.44 -26.85 -6.61
CA LEU A 98 28.17 -27.98 -7.21
C LEU A 98 28.16 -29.19 -6.27
N ASN A 99 28.49 -28.99 -4.99
CA ASN A 99 28.52 -30.09 -4.03
C ASN A 99 27.13 -30.69 -3.79
N ASP A 100 26.06 -29.90 -3.77
CA ASP A 100 24.68 -30.40 -3.74
C ASP A 100 24.38 -31.24 -4.99
N THR A 101 24.76 -30.75 -6.17
CA THR A 101 24.58 -31.48 -7.43
C THR A 101 25.36 -32.80 -7.46
N LEU A 102 26.59 -32.82 -6.93
CA LEU A 102 27.42 -34.04 -6.82
C LEU A 102 26.80 -35.09 -5.89
N ARG A 103 26.03 -34.66 -4.89
CA ARG A 103 25.30 -35.54 -3.95
C ARG A 103 23.92 -35.97 -4.47
N SER A 104 23.44 -35.39 -5.58
CA SER A 104 22.17 -35.77 -6.20
C SER A 104 22.22 -37.21 -6.74
N ALA A 105 21.21 -38.01 -6.39
CA ALA A 105 21.01 -39.33 -6.98
C ALA A 105 20.65 -39.25 -8.48
N ASP A 106 20.05 -38.13 -8.91
CA ASP A 106 19.83 -37.84 -10.33
C ASP A 106 21.12 -37.30 -10.96
N ARG A 107 21.82 -38.17 -11.68
CA ARG A 107 23.08 -37.86 -12.37
C ARG A 107 22.89 -36.97 -13.60
N GLN A 108 21.68 -36.82 -14.14
CA GLN A 108 21.43 -35.92 -15.27
C GLN A 108 21.66 -34.45 -14.87
N LYS A 109 21.49 -34.11 -13.59
CA LYS A 109 21.80 -32.77 -13.07
C LYS A 109 23.28 -32.38 -13.17
N LEU A 110 24.19 -33.34 -13.33
CA LEU A 110 25.62 -33.07 -13.51
C LEU A 110 25.99 -32.69 -14.94
N VAL A 111 25.14 -32.98 -15.93
CA VAL A 111 25.45 -32.72 -17.35
C VAL A 111 25.82 -31.25 -17.63
N PRO A 112 25.13 -30.23 -17.08
CA PRO A 112 25.55 -28.83 -17.23
C PRO A 112 26.94 -28.54 -16.63
N TRP A 113 27.37 -29.32 -15.64
CA TRP A 113 28.65 -29.15 -14.95
C TRP A 113 29.82 -29.81 -15.65
N PHE A 114 29.61 -30.62 -16.69
CA PHE A 114 30.69 -31.43 -17.28
C PHE A 114 31.88 -30.62 -17.80
N HIS A 115 31.65 -29.46 -18.43
CA HIS A 115 32.76 -28.61 -18.88
C HIS A 115 33.54 -28.02 -17.70
N TYR A 116 32.84 -27.60 -16.63
CA TYR A 116 33.48 -27.08 -15.42
C TYR A 116 34.21 -28.17 -14.63
N LEU A 117 33.59 -29.35 -14.46
CA LEU A 117 34.20 -30.54 -13.84
C LEU A 117 35.44 -30.97 -14.62
N ARG A 118 35.37 -31.01 -15.96
CA ARG A 118 36.51 -31.30 -16.81
C ARG A 118 37.66 -30.33 -16.56
N LEU A 119 37.38 -29.03 -16.44
CA LEU A 119 38.39 -27.99 -16.22
C LEU A 119 39.02 -28.07 -14.82
N ILE A 120 38.22 -28.10 -13.75
CA ILE A 120 38.73 -28.11 -12.38
C ILE A 120 39.45 -29.41 -12.03
N LEU A 121 38.97 -30.57 -12.50
CA LEU A 121 39.64 -31.84 -12.25
C LEU A 121 40.94 -31.96 -13.06
N THR A 122 41.00 -31.40 -14.27
CA THR A 122 42.27 -31.29 -15.02
C THR A 122 43.28 -30.43 -14.28
N ALA A 123 42.85 -29.30 -13.71
CA ALA A 123 43.70 -28.41 -12.92
C ALA A 123 44.23 -29.13 -11.67
N LEU A 124 43.36 -29.80 -10.92
CA LEU A 124 43.73 -30.50 -9.69
C LEU A 124 44.63 -31.73 -9.95
N GLU A 125 44.46 -32.42 -11.08
CA GLU A 125 45.32 -33.56 -11.44
C GLU A 125 46.77 -33.13 -11.74
N ARG A 126 46.98 -31.88 -12.16
CA ARG A 126 48.31 -31.30 -12.36
C ARG A 126 49.00 -30.87 -11.07
N LEU A 127 48.24 -30.71 -9.98
CA LEU A 127 48.80 -30.42 -8.66
C LEU A 127 49.27 -31.72 -7.99
N PRO A 128 50.40 -31.69 -7.24
CA PRO A 128 50.89 -32.86 -6.53
C PRO A 128 49.86 -33.31 -5.48
N SER A 129 49.66 -34.63 -5.37
CA SER A 129 48.88 -35.20 -4.27
C SER A 129 49.75 -35.25 -3.01
N GLU A 130 49.23 -34.75 -1.90
CA GLU A 130 49.92 -34.78 -0.61
C GLU A 130 49.26 -35.76 0.36
N ARG A 131 50.02 -36.76 0.83
CA ARG A 131 49.57 -37.62 1.93
C ARG A 131 49.82 -36.91 3.27
N ARG A 132 48.75 -36.53 3.96
CA ARG A 132 48.84 -35.86 5.26
C ARG A 132 47.54 -35.95 6.06
N PHE A 133 47.66 -35.70 7.36
CA PHE A 133 46.50 -35.48 8.20
C PHE A 133 45.90 -34.11 7.93
N VAL A 134 44.61 -34.09 7.60
CA VAL A 134 43.82 -32.86 7.47
C VAL A 134 42.66 -32.88 8.45
N VAL A 135 42.25 -31.69 8.88
CA VAL A 135 41.17 -31.50 9.83
C VAL A 135 40.08 -30.61 9.27
N ARG A 136 38.86 -30.89 9.71
CA ARG A 136 37.67 -30.18 9.26
C ARG A 136 36.65 -30.25 10.43
N GLY A 137 36.12 -29.12 10.91
CA GLY A 137 35.17 -29.06 12.04
C GLY A 137 33.72 -28.63 11.72
N ILE A 138 32.72 -29.23 12.38
CA ILE A 138 31.26 -29.01 12.27
C ILE A 138 30.66 -28.57 13.61
N ARG A 139 29.65 -27.71 13.62
CA ARG A 139 28.85 -27.38 14.83
C ARG A 139 27.59 -28.24 15.02
N LYS A 140 27.75 -29.56 14.96
CA LYS A 140 26.73 -30.57 15.23
C LYS A 140 27.43 -31.86 15.67
N ASP A 141 26.78 -32.67 16.48
CA ASP A 141 27.22 -34.05 16.75
C ASP A 141 26.77 -34.97 15.61
N LEU A 142 27.74 -35.54 14.89
CA LEU A 142 27.50 -36.51 13.81
C LEU A 142 27.93 -37.94 14.17
N THR A 143 28.29 -38.23 15.42
CA THR A 143 28.80 -39.56 15.81
C THR A 143 27.83 -40.70 15.49
N ALA A 144 26.52 -40.46 15.58
CA ALA A 144 25.49 -41.43 15.22
C ALA A 144 25.40 -41.71 13.71
N GLU A 145 25.80 -40.76 12.85
CA GLU A 145 25.76 -40.88 11.39
C GLU A 145 27.01 -41.59 10.83
N TYR A 146 28.07 -41.69 11.64
CA TYR A 146 29.36 -42.29 11.29
C TYR A 146 29.82 -43.28 12.37
N PRO A 147 29.21 -44.47 12.44
CA PRO A 147 29.63 -45.48 13.39
C PRO A 147 31.02 -46.02 13.05
N GLU A 148 31.80 -46.37 14.08
CA GLU A 148 33.14 -46.95 13.91
C GLU A 148 33.10 -48.23 13.06
N GLY A 149 34.07 -48.36 12.14
CA GLY A 149 34.14 -49.46 11.17
C GLY A 149 33.31 -49.25 9.91
N HIS A 150 32.44 -48.24 9.85
CA HIS A 150 31.63 -47.94 8.67
C HIS A 150 32.46 -47.35 7.53
N THR A 151 32.14 -47.77 6.30
CA THR A 151 32.75 -47.23 5.08
C THR A 151 31.70 -46.51 4.26
N PHE A 152 32.03 -45.30 3.79
CA PHE A 152 31.13 -44.47 3.00
C PHE A 152 31.90 -43.72 1.90
N VAL A 153 31.15 -43.15 0.94
CA VAL A 153 31.71 -42.32 -0.13
C VAL A 153 31.37 -40.85 0.11
N TRP A 154 32.39 -40.01 0.04
CA TRP A 154 32.32 -38.57 0.13
C TRP A 154 32.19 -37.97 -1.27
N TRP A 155 30.96 -37.65 -1.67
CA TRP A 155 30.63 -37.29 -3.06
C TRP A 155 30.97 -35.86 -3.46
N GLY A 156 31.14 -34.92 -2.52
CA GLY A 156 31.46 -33.52 -2.82
C GLY A 156 32.96 -33.21 -2.68
N PHE A 157 33.38 -32.08 -3.23
CA PHE A 157 34.67 -31.49 -2.87
C PHE A 157 34.62 -31.00 -1.42
N SER A 158 35.75 -31.04 -0.71
CA SER A 158 35.82 -30.58 0.69
C SER A 158 37.13 -29.88 0.99
N SER A 159 37.03 -28.59 1.30
CA SER A 159 38.16 -27.78 1.77
C SER A 159 38.50 -28.16 3.20
N CYS A 160 39.74 -28.56 3.44
CA CYS A 160 40.28 -28.96 4.73
C CYS A 160 41.52 -28.12 5.07
N THR A 161 41.95 -28.15 6.33
CA THR A 161 43.20 -27.50 6.75
C THR A 161 44.12 -28.46 7.45
N SER A 162 45.43 -28.25 7.34
CA SER A 162 46.44 -28.98 8.12
C SER A 162 46.66 -28.38 9.52
N SER A 163 46.08 -27.20 9.81
CA SER A 163 46.29 -26.47 11.05
C SER A 163 45.07 -26.51 11.97
N VAL A 164 45.20 -27.23 13.09
CA VAL A 164 44.15 -27.30 14.13
C VAL A 164 43.86 -25.92 14.74
N LYS A 165 44.83 -24.99 14.73
CA LYS A 165 44.66 -23.63 15.26
C LYS A 165 43.62 -22.81 14.50
N VAL A 166 43.42 -23.06 13.20
CA VAL A 166 42.40 -22.38 12.39
C VAL A 166 40.99 -22.71 12.88
N LEU A 167 40.80 -23.90 13.47
CA LEU A 167 39.53 -24.36 14.04
C LEU A 167 39.27 -23.78 15.45
N GLU A 168 40.24 -23.16 16.09
CA GLU A 168 40.01 -22.49 17.38
C GLU A 168 39.21 -21.18 17.25
N CYS A 169 39.06 -20.67 16.02
CA CYS A 169 38.29 -19.46 15.74
C CYS A 169 36.78 -19.70 15.91
N GLU A 170 36.13 -18.86 16.72
CA GLU A 170 34.69 -18.87 17.01
C GLU A 170 33.81 -18.71 15.75
N LEU A 171 34.35 -18.25 14.62
CA LEU A 171 33.65 -18.16 13.32
C LEU A 171 33.72 -19.46 12.50
N PHE A 172 34.64 -20.38 12.78
CA PHE A 172 34.83 -21.61 12.01
C PHE A 172 34.33 -22.83 12.77
N PHE A 173 34.83 -23.05 13.99
CA PHE A 173 34.46 -24.21 14.81
C PHE A 173 34.25 -23.82 16.28
N GLY A 174 35.09 -22.94 16.83
CA GLY A 174 34.95 -22.40 18.19
C GLY A 174 35.33 -23.39 19.29
N LYS A 175 35.37 -22.90 20.54
CA LYS A 175 35.82 -23.69 21.70
C LYS A 175 34.68 -24.26 22.55
N LYS A 176 33.42 -23.91 22.23
CA LYS A 176 32.22 -24.23 23.02
C LYS A 176 31.08 -24.69 22.12
N GLY A 177 30.09 -25.38 22.70
CA GLY A 177 28.91 -25.89 22.00
C GLY A 177 29.14 -27.27 21.35
N THR A 178 28.05 -27.97 21.01
CA THR A 178 28.10 -29.30 20.39
C THR A 178 28.69 -29.23 18.99
N ARG A 179 29.74 -30.00 18.73
CA ARG A 179 30.56 -29.92 17.52
C ARG A 179 31.32 -31.21 17.23
N THR A 180 31.52 -31.53 15.95
CA THR A 180 32.27 -32.69 15.46
C THR A 180 33.52 -32.27 14.71
N LEU A 181 34.69 -32.77 15.09
CA LEU A 181 35.95 -32.60 14.39
C LEU A 181 36.27 -33.86 13.59
N PHE A 182 36.29 -33.77 12.26
CA PHE A 182 36.83 -34.80 11.39
C PHE A 182 38.35 -34.69 11.36
N GLN A 183 39.02 -35.77 11.72
CA GLN A 183 40.46 -35.97 11.53
C GLN A 183 40.65 -36.99 10.42
N ILE A 184 41.21 -36.57 9.30
CA ILE A 184 41.23 -37.37 8.08
C ILE A 184 42.69 -37.71 7.74
N ASP A 185 43.05 -38.99 7.76
CA ASP A 185 44.25 -39.52 7.12
C ASP A 185 43.99 -39.55 5.61
N CYS A 186 44.41 -38.49 4.93
CA CYS A 186 44.17 -38.27 3.51
C CYS A 186 45.37 -38.72 2.67
N GLU A 187 45.11 -39.44 1.57
CA GLU A 187 46.11 -39.90 0.61
C GLU A 187 46.15 -39.04 -0.66
N THR A 188 45.04 -38.40 -1.05
CA THR A 188 44.90 -37.75 -2.37
C THR A 188 44.59 -36.24 -2.32
N GLY A 189 44.78 -35.59 -1.17
CA GLY A 189 44.51 -34.16 -1.00
C GLY A 189 45.38 -33.28 -1.89
N LYS A 190 44.82 -32.16 -2.36
CA LYS A 190 45.51 -31.19 -3.23
C LYS A 190 45.74 -29.89 -2.47
N ASP A 191 46.99 -29.43 -2.37
CA ASP A 191 47.28 -28.09 -1.85
C ASP A 191 46.84 -27.05 -2.89
N ILE A 192 45.85 -26.25 -2.52
CA ILE A 192 45.29 -25.22 -3.40
C ILE A 192 45.58 -23.81 -2.89
N LYS A 193 46.42 -23.64 -1.87
CA LYS A 193 46.66 -22.35 -1.21
C LYS A 193 47.00 -21.22 -2.18
N LYS A 194 47.81 -21.50 -3.19
CA LYS A 194 48.24 -20.53 -4.22
C LYS A 194 47.15 -20.20 -5.25
N HIS A 195 46.15 -21.06 -5.37
CA HIS A 195 45.07 -20.98 -6.35
C HIS A 195 43.71 -20.70 -5.71
N SER A 196 43.65 -20.60 -4.38
CA SER A 196 42.46 -20.21 -3.62
C SER A 196 42.27 -18.70 -3.64
N PHE A 197 41.01 -18.26 -3.60
CA PHE A 197 40.66 -16.86 -3.45
C PHE A 197 41.11 -16.30 -2.09
N VAL A 198 41.28 -17.17 -1.08
CA VAL A 198 41.78 -16.83 0.26
C VAL A 198 43.20 -17.36 0.45
N GLN A 199 44.18 -16.71 -0.18
CA GLN A 199 45.60 -17.14 -0.23
C GLN A 199 46.32 -17.27 1.13
N LYS A 200 45.69 -16.87 2.25
CA LYS A 200 46.25 -16.96 3.61
C LYS A 200 45.90 -18.26 4.33
N GLU A 201 45.01 -19.07 3.79
CA GLU A 201 44.61 -20.35 4.40
C GLU A 201 45.49 -21.48 3.88
N ASP A 202 45.97 -22.35 4.77
CA ASP A 202 46.66 -23.60 4.40
C ASP A 202 45.61 -24.63 3.93
N GLU A 203 45.01 -24.33 2.78
CA GLU A 203 43.82 -25.00 2.24
C GLU A 203 44.21 -26.23 1.42
N ILE A 204 43.74 -27.39 1.88
CA ILE A 204 43.88 -28.68 1.21
C ILE A 204 42.50 -29.11 0.72
N LEU A 205 42.34 -29.28 -0.59
CA LEU A 205 41.08 -29.70 -1.18
C LEU A 205 41.03 -31.22 -1.34
N LEU A 206 39.99 -31.85 -0.76
CA LEU A 206 39.63 -33.23 -1.05
C LEU A 206 38.78 -33.29 -2.31
N LEU A 207 39.12 -34.22 -3.21
CA LEU A 207 38.36 -34.49 -4.42
C LEU A 207 36.99 -35.13 -4.11
N PRO A 208 36.01 -35.02 -5.01
CA PRO A 208 34.75 -35.73 -4.88
C PRO A 208 34.93 -37.24 -5.09
N ALA A 209 33.90 -37.97 -4.69
CA ALA A 209 33.77 -39.42 -4.84
C ALA A 209 34.93 -40.22 -4.21
N ARG A 210 35.44 -39.78 -3.06
CA ARG A 210 36.48 -40.49 -2.27
C ARG A 210 35.83 -41.42 -1.25
N GLN A 211 36.40 -42.61 -1.05
CA GLN A 211 35.91 -43.54 -0.03
C GLN A 211 36.68 -43.33 1.28
N PHE A 212 35.96 -43.34 2.40
CA PHE A 212 36.54 -43.25 3.73
C PHE A 212 36.00 -44.36 4.63
N GLN A 213 36.87 -44.89 5.49
CA GLN A 213 36.52 -45.74 6.61
C GLN A 213 36.59 -44.94 7.92
N VAL A 214 35.55 -45.05 8.75
CA VAL A 214 35.54 -44.50 10.11
C VAL A 214 36.40 -45.40 11.00
N THR A 215 37.54 -44.88 11.48
CA THR A 215 38.50 -45.67 12.28
C THR A 215 38.29 -45.50 13.78
N SER A 216 37.77 -44.36 14.24
CA SER A 216 37.35 -44.17 15.64
C SER A 216 36.36 -43.01 15.79
N CYS A 217 35.54 -43.07 16.84
CA CYS A 217 34.70 -41.98 17.31
C CYS A 217 34.95 -41.70 18.79
N LEU A 218 35.34 -40.47 19.14
CA LEU A 218 35.76 -40.07 20.49
C LEU A 218 34.92 -38.90 20.99
N ASP A 219 34.37 -38.98 22.20
CA ASP A 219 33.83 -37.83 22.93
C ASP A 219 34.93 -37.23 23.80
N SER A 220 35.37 -36.02 23.47
CA SER A 220 36.44 -35.29 24.17
C SER A 220 35.92 -34.37 25.28
N GLY A 221 34.61 -34.39 25.57
CA GLY A 221 33.96 -33.53 26.55
C GLY A 221 33.75 -32.09 26.05
N ASN A 222 33.02 -31.27 26.82
CA ASN A 222 32.65 -29.88 26.46
C ASN A 222 31.96 -29.76 25.08
N GLY A 223 31.19 -30.79 24.69
CA GLY A 223 30.47 -30.86 23.42
C GLY A 223 31.36 -31.12 22.20
N LEU A 224 32.64 -31.50 22.36
CA LEU A 224 33.53 -31.84 21.25
C LEU A 224 33.53 -33.36 20.99
N HIS A 225 33.04 -33.74 19.82
CA HIS A 225 33.15 -35.10 19.29
C HIS A 225 34.23 -35.13 18.20
N ILE A 226 35.05 -36.18 18.14
CA ILE A 226 36.10 -36.35 17.12
C ILE A 226 35.79 -37.63 16.35
N ILE A 227 35.77 -37.54 15.02
CA ILE A 227 35.58 -38.68 14.13
C ILE A 227 36.85 -38.83 13.29
N GLN A 228 37.52 -39.96 13.42
CA GLN A 228 38.72 -40.26 12.66
C GLN A 228 38.35 -41.03 11.40
N LEU A 229 38.82 -40.53 10.26
CA LEU A 229 38.62 -41.12 8.95
C LEU A 229 39.95 -41.52 8.33
N LYS A 230 39.95 -42.64 7.63
CA LYS A 230 41.05 -43.05 6.77
C LYS A 230 40.55 -43.15 5.33
N GLU A 231 41.22 -42.47 4.40
CA GLU A 231 40.93 -42.61 2.98
C GLU A 231 41.25 -44.04 2.53
N THR A 232 40.33 -44.67 1.80
CA THR A 232 40.47 -46.01 1.24
C THR A 232 40.18 -46.01 -0.25
N GLN A 233 40.72 -46.99 -0.96
CA GLN A 233 40.45 -47.17 -2.39
C GLN A 233 39.10 -47.88 -2.57
N PRO A 234 38.16 -47.31 -3.34
CA PRO A 234 36.93 -48.01 -3.69
C PRO A 234 37.21 -49.20 -4.64
N PRO A 235 36.30 -50.20 -4.70
CA PRO A 235 36.49 -51.41 -5.52
C PRO A 235 36.43 -51.14 -7.03
N PHE A 236 35.93 -49.98 -7.45
CA PHE A 236 35.88 -49.51 -8.84
C PHE A 236 36.02 -47.98 -8.85
N SER A 237 36.37 -47.40 -10.00
CA SER A 237 36.50 -45.94 -10.12
C SER A 237 35.14 -45.26 -9.91
N LEU A 238 35.08 -44.29 -9.01
CA LEU A 238 33.87 -43.49 -8.77
C LEU A 238 33.90 -42.14 -9.49
N LEU A 239 35.05 -41.81 -10.08
CA LEU A 239 35.35 -40.59 -10.80
C LEU A 239 36.27 -40.95 -11.97
N GLU A 240 35.78 -40.90 -13.21
CA GLU A 240 36.52 -41.39 -14.38
C GLU A 240 37.84 -40.61 -14.62
N PRO A 241 38.98 -41.28 -14.87
CA PRO A 241 40.27 -40.63 -14.95
C PRO A 241 40.38 -39.70 -16.19
N ILE A 242 41.03 -38.55 -16.01
CA ILE A 242 41.31 -37.60 -17.08
C ILE A 242 42.66 -37.94 -17.73
N THR A 243 42.66 -38.21 -19.03
CA THR A 243 43.91 -38.27 -19.82
C THR A 243 44.40 -36.85 -20.09
N LEU A 244 45.55 -36.47 -19.51
CA LEU A 244 46.16 -35.16 -19.71
C LEU A 244 46.75 -35.03 -21.12
N PRO A 245 46.42 -33.97 -21.89
CA PRO A 245 47.08 -33.71 -23.16
C PRO A 245 48.54 -33.30 -22.95
N SER A 246 49.45 -33.92 -23.71
CA SER A 246 50.87 -33.57 -23.74
C SER A 246 51.08 -32.11 -24.16
N SER A 247 51.83 -31.37 -23.35
CA SER A 247 52.12 -29.93 -23.42
C SER A 247 52.18 -29.31 -24.82
N SER A 248 51.33 -28.33 -25.12
CA SER A 248 51.66 -27.27 -26.10
C SER A 248 50.85 -25.99 -25.85
N LYS A 249 51.56 -24.87 -25.98
CA LYS A 249 51.16 -23.48 -25.71
C LYS A 249 50.31 -22.93 -26.86
N GLN A 250 49.08 -22.49 -26.61
CA GLN A 250 48.44 -21.43 -27.42
C GLN A 250 47.41 -20.66 -26.59
N PRO A 251 47.48 -19.31 -26.50
CA PRO A 251 46.46 -18.49 -25.87
C PRO A 251 45.37 -18.09 -26.88
N LEU A 252 44.10 -18.25 -26.51
CA LEU A 252 42.95 -17.77 -27.28
C LEU A 252 42.69 -16.27 -26.99
N LYS A 253 42.30 -15.53 -28.04
CA LYS A 253 42.18 -14.06 -28.10
C LYS A 253 40.92 -13.50 -27.38
N PRO A 254 40.96 -12.28 -26.83
CA PRO A 254 39.81 -11.67 -26.13
C PRO A 254 38.85 -10.94 -27.09
N ILE A 255 37.55 -10.96 -26.76
CA ILE A 255 36.50 -10.13 -27.36
C ILE A 255 35.94 -9.18 -26.29
N ASN A 256 35.92 -7.89 -26.60
CA ASN A 256 35.34 -6.79 -25.82
C ASN A 256 33.81 -6.75 -25.98
N ILE A 257 33.03 -6.76 -24.89
CA ILE A 257 31.74 -6.04 -24.76
C ILE A 257 31.45 -5.67 -23.28
N LEU A 258 31.45 -4.35 -23.02
CA LEU A 258 30.62 -3.49 -22.15
C LEU A 258 30.04 -3.99 -20.79
N HIS A 259 30.49 -3.32 -19.72
CA HIS A 259 29.84 -2.84 -18.47
C HIS A 259 28.30 -3.08 -18.32
N GLN A 260 27.69 -3.38 -17.16
CA GLN A 260 27.86 -2.85 -15.77
C GLN A 260 26.90 -3.62 -14.77
N PRO A 261 26.71 -3.25 -13.48
CA PRO A 261 27.14 -4.03 -12.30
C PRO A 261 26.01 -4.56 -11.36
N VAL A 262 26.30 -5.55 -10.49
CA VAL A 262 25.48 -5.81 -9.27
C VAL A 262 26.38 -6.19 -8.09
N ILE A 263 26.19 -5.45 -6.99
CA ILE A 263 27.00 -5.38 -5.78
C ILE A 263 26.58 -6.42 -4.72
N GLU A 264 27.52 -6.77 -3.84
CA GLU A 264 27.51 -7.77 -2.76
C GLU A 264 27.08 -7.18 -1.40
N GLN A 265 26.48 -8.02 -0.56
CA GLN A 265 26.36 -7.77 0.88
C GLN A 265 27.69 -8.00 1.59
N THR A 266 28.17 -6.99 2.32
CA THR A 266 29.43 -7.04 3.05
C THR A 266 29.26 -7.60 4.47
N PRO A 267 30.12 -8.53 4.94
CA PRO A 267 30.10 -9.01 6.33
C PRO A 267 30.59 -7.94 7.32
N LEU A 268 30.07 -7.99 8.55
CA LEU A 268 30.55 -7.26 9.72
C LEU A 268 32.05 -7.50 9.92
N ILE A 269 32.83 -6.42 9.86
CA ILE A 269 34.29 -6.43 9.99
C ILE A 269 34.63 -6.46 11.49
N GLU A 270 35.09 -7.60 11.99
CA GLU A 270 35.70 -7.66 13.32
C GLU A 270 37.00 -6.84 13.34
N PRO A 271 37.25 -6.03 14.39
CA PRO A 271 38.46 -5.23 14.50
C PRO A 271 39.68 -6.14 14.67
N LYS A 272 40.50 -6.25 13.61
CA LYS A 272 41.85 -6.81 13.72
C LYS A 272 42.70 -5.90 14.60
N LYS A 273 43.58 -6.51 15.40
CA LYS A 273 44.61 -5.85 16.20
C LYS A 273 45.32 -4.79 15.35
N ALA A 274 45.34 -3.53 15.83
CA ALA A 274 45.85 -2.39 15.09
C ALA A 274 47.29 -2.64 14.59
N PRO A 275 47.60 -2.39 13.30
CA PRO A 275 48.98 -2.37 12.86
C PRO A 275 49.73 -1.28 13.63
N THR A 276 50.86 -1.64 14.24
CA THR A 276 51.78 -0.64 14.79
C THR A 276 52.32 0.19 13.63
N LEU A 277 51.94 1.47 13.59
CA LEU A 277 52.49 2.43 12.63
C LEU A 277 53.98 2.63 12.89
N SER A 278 54.81 2.24 11.92
CA SER A 278 56.25 2.52 11.89
C SER A 278 56.49 3.96 11.43
N PRO A 279 57.63 4.59 11.78
CA PRO A 279 58.03 5.84 11.16
C PRO A 279 58.07 5.72 9.62
N PRO A 280 57.65 6.74 8.86
CA PRO A 280 57.68 6.71 7.40
C PRO A 280 59.11 6.51 6.87
N GLU A 281 59.29 5.63 5.88
CA GLU A 281 60.57 5.46 5.18
C GLU A 281 60.86 6.65 4.25
N TYR A 282 59.82 7.18 3.62
CA TYR A 282 59.87 8.40 2.84
C TYR A 282 60.00 9.63 3.76
N LYS A 283 60.92 10.54 3.44
CA LYS A 283 61.15 11.78 4.20
C LYS A 283 60.78 12.99 3.38
N ASN A 284 59.96 13.86 3.98
CA ASN A 284 59.65 15.18 3.45
C ASN A 284 59.91 16.20 4.55
N ALA A 285 61.16 16.66 4.63
CA ALA A 285 61.64 17.49 5.73
C ALA A 285 60.87 18.82 5.87
N GLU A 286 60.35 19.38 4.77
CA GLU A 286 59.55 20.60 4.81
C GLU A 286 58.18 20.36 5.45
N LEU A 287 57.51 19.26 5.06
CA LEU A 287 56.22 18.86 5.63
C LEU A 287 56.36 18.44 7.11
N GLU A 288 57.41 17.69 7.44
CA GLU A 288 57.72 17.30 8.82
C GLU A 288 57.99 18.53 9.69
N LYS A 289 58.69 19.54 9.16
CA LYS A 289 58.93 20.81 9.87
C LYS A 289 57.63 21.57 10.09
N GLU A 290 56.79 21.68 9.07
CA GLU A 290 55.48 22.36 9.16
C GLU A 290 54.56 21.70 10.20
N ILE A 291 54.48 20.37 10.21
CA ILE A 291 53.71 19.61 11.21
C ILE A 291 54.28 19.83 12.62
N ASN A 292 55.61 19.83 12.77
CA ASN A 292 56.26 20.03 14.06
C ASN A 292 56.10 21.46 14.61
N GLU A 293 56.06 22.48 13.75
CA GLU A 293 55.78 23.87 14.15
C GLU A 293 54.34 24.01 14.66
N LYS A 294 53.38 23.32 14.02
CA LYS A 294 51.95 23.33 14.38
C LYS A 294 51.54 22.26 15.40
N LYS A 295 52.48 21.45 15.92
CA LYS A 295 52.16 20.25 16.73
C LYS A 295 51.37 20.52 18.02
N ASN A 296 51.47 21.74 18.55
CA ASN A 296 50.79 22.18 19.77
C ASN A 296 49.45 22.88 19.49
N GLU A 297 49.06 23.04 18.22
CA GLU A 297 47.81 23.68 17.84
C GLU A 297 46.63 22.70 17.95
N LYS A 298 45.44 23.23 18.25
CA LYS A 298 44.19 22.45 18.26
C LYS A 298 43.73 22.06 16.87
N GLN A 299 44.22 22.76 15.86
CA GLN A 299 43.87 22.61 14.46
C GLN A 299 45.13 22.45 13.63
N LEU A 300 45.13 21.49 12.72
CA LEU A 300 46.20 21.31 11.72
C LEU A 300 45.59 21.46 10.33
N SER A 301 46.17 22.35 9.54
CA SER A 301 45.82 22.57 8.12
C SER A 301 47.06 22.89 7.31
N PHE A 302 46.97 22.66 6.00
CA PHE A 302 48.05 22.86 5.05
C PHE A 302 47.58 23.81 3.95
N ASP A 303 48.33 24.88 3.67
CA ASP A 303 47.95 25.86 2.66
C ASP A 303 48.54 25.49 1.30
N TYR A 304 47.71 25.47 0.25
CA TYR A 304 48.07 25.32 -1.18
C TYR A 304 48.99 24.14 -1.61
N LYS A 305 49.29 23.18 -0.73
CA LYS A 305 50.03 21.95 -1.07
C LYS A 305 49.10 20.84 -1.56
N VAL A 306 49.43 20.23 -2.69
CA VAL A 306 48.94 18.89 -3.07
C VAL A 306 49.65 17.89 -2.18
N LEU A 307 48.91 16.98 -1.54
CA LEU A 307 49.48 15.93 -0.69
C LEU A 307 49.35 14.61 -1.42
N ASN A 308 50.47 14.05 -1.85
CA ASN A 308 50.46 12.71 -2.43
C ASN A 308 50.31 11.63 -1.33
N HIS A 309 50.22 10.36 -1.71
CA HIS A 309 50.01 9.27 -0.76
C HIS A 309 51.16 9.10 0.25
N GLN A 310 52.41 9.43 -0.11
CA GLN A 310 53.58 9.37 0.78
C GLN A 310 53.59 10.56 1.75
N ASP A 311 53.16 11.75 1.31
CA ASP A 311 52.94 12.90 2.20
C ASP A 311 51.85 12.59 3.23
N MET A 312 50.80 11.88 2.81
CA MET A 312 49.74 11.43 3.72
C MET A 312 50.22 10.42 4.75
N GLU A 313 51.23 9.60 4.46
CA GLU A 313 51.87 8.74 5.46
C GLU A 313 52.55 9.57 6.56
N ILE A 314 53.26 10.63 6.17
CA ILE A 314 53.90 11.60 7.08
C ILE A 314 52.85 12.34 7.92
N VAL A 315 51.80 12.87 7.29
CA VAL A 315 50.68 13.55 8.00
C VAL A 315 49.99 12.60 8.97
N SER A 316 49.74 11.36 8.57
CA SER A 316 49.08 10.36 9.42
C SER A 316 49.95 9.96 10.61
N TYR A 317 51.26 9.80 10.41
CA TYR A 317 52.19 9.43 11.48
C TYR A 317 52.46 10.59 12.45
N TYR A 318 52.95 11.72 11.95
CA TYR A 318 53.39 12.86 12.78
C TYR A 318 52.22 13.77 13.21
N GLY A 319 51.21 13.92 12.35
CA GLY A 319 50.06 14.79 12.61
C GLY A 319 48.97 14.11 13.45
N VAL A 320 48.73 12.80 13.27
CA VAL A 320 47.57 12.12 13.88
C VAL A 320 47.97 11.04 14.89
N ALA A 321 48.88 10.12 14.53
CA ALA A 321 49.18 8.95 15.36
C ALA A 321 50.07 9.28 16.57
N THR A 322 51.08 10.12 16.37
CA THR A 322 52.06 10.48 17.42
C THR A 322 51.73 11.79 18.13
N ASN A 323 50.86 12.63 17.54
CA ASN A 323 50.40 13.86 18.17
C ASN A 323 49.30 13.57 19.22
N LYS A 324 49.74 13.29 20.44
CA LYS A 324 48.86 12.88 21.56
C LYS A 324 48.38 14.01 22.46
N GLN A 325 48.73 15.27 22.21
CA GLN A 325 48.57 16.33 23.22
C GLN A 325 47.52 17.40 22.94
N VAL A 326 47.15 17.73 21.69
CA VAL A 326 46.24 18.88 21.45
C VAL A 326 45.35 18.78 20.20
N LEU A 327 45.70 17.98 19.18
CA LEU A 327 45.01 18.07 17.89
C LEU A 327 43.56 17.55 17.96
N THR A 328 42.62 18.47 17.79
CA THR A 328 41.15 18.21 17.80
C THR A 328 40.50 18.38 16.44
N VAL A 329 41.10 19.17 15.55
CA VAL A 329 40.59 19.48 14.20
C VAL A 329 41.68 19.25 13.17
N LEU A 330 41.42 18.41 12.17
CA LEU A 330 42.34 18.19 11.05
C LEU A 330 41.64 18.60 9.76
N ASN A 331 42.20 19.60 9.07
CA ASN A 331 41.71 20.06 7.80
C ASN A 331 42.63 19.67 6.64
N LEU A 332 42.15 18.70 5.86
CA LEU A 332 42.78 18.13 4.68
C LEU A 332 41.93 18.38 3.43
N SER A 333 41.10 19.42 3.42
CA SER A 333 40.26 19.74 2.28
C SER A 333 41.06 20.16 1.05
N GLN A 334 40.64 19.74 -0.14
CA GLN A 334 41.21 20.16 -1.43
C GLN A 334 42.71 19.88 -1.57
N LYS A 335 43.13 18.66 -1.18
CA LYS A 335 44.54 18.22 -1.20
C LYS A 335 44.86 17.14 -2.23
N GLN A 336 43.88 16.76 -3.05
CA GLN A 336 43.96 15.67 -4.03
C GLN A 336 44.29 14.31 -3.39
N ILE A 337 43.86 14.12 -2.14
CA ILE A 337 44.08 12.86 -1.42
C ILE A 337 43.23 11.75 -2.07
N ASN A 338 43.87 10.64 -2.41
CA ASN A 338 43.21 9.45 -2.95
C ASN A 338 43.03 8.37 -1.85
N ASP A 339 42.45 7.23 -2.22
CA ASP A 339 42.17 6.13 -1.29
C ASP A 339 43.39 5.61 -0.54
N GLN A 340 44.57 5.62 -1.17
CA GLN A 340 45.82 5.22 -0.53
C GLN A 340 46.24 6.21 0.57
N GLY A 341 46.10 7.52 0.31
CA GLY A 341 46.34 8.54 1.33
C GLY A 341 45.34 8.45 2.49
N VAL A 342 44.07 8.17 2.20
CA VAL A 342 43.04 7.93 3.22
C VAL A 342 43.32 6.67 4.02
N GLN A 343 43.90 5.63 3.43
CA GLN A 343 44.25 4.40 4.16
C GLN A 343 45.24 4.67 5.30
N TYR A 344 46.28 5.49 5.05
CA TYR A 344 47.23 5.88 6.10
C TYR A 344 46.53 6.66 7.22
N LEU A 345 45.64 7.58 6.83
CA LEU A 345 44.87 8.37 7.79
C LEU A 345 43.95 7.49 8.64
N ALA A 346 43.23 6.56 8.01
CA ALA A 346 42.37 5.59 8.67
C ALA A 346 43.15 4.75 9.68
N ASN A 347 44.35 4.27 9.32
CA ASN A 347 45.21 3.53 10.25
C ASN A 347 45.61 4.36 11.48
N ALA A 348 45.88 5.66 11.29
CA ALA A 348 46.19 6.56 12.40
C ALA A 348 44.96 6.84 13.28
N LEU A 349 43.76 6.94 12.70
CA LEU A 349 42.50 7.18 13.40
C LEU A 349 42.11 6.04 14.37
N ILE A 350 42.50 4.79 14.10
CA ILE A 350 42.16 3.63 14.95
C ILE A 350 42.61 3.84 16.40
N ASN A 351 43.79 4.42 16.60
CA ASN A 351 44.38 4.65 17.92
C ASN A 351 44.39 6.13 18.33
N ASN A 352 43.90 7.02 17.48
CA ASN A 352 43.81 8.43 17.81
C ASN A 352 42.64 8.65 18.78
N ASN A 353 42.91 9.39 19.84
CA ASN A 353 41.97 9.67 20.92
C ASN A 353 41.83 11.17 21.21
N THR A 354 42.24 12.03 20.27
CA THR A 354 42.18 13.49 20.42
C THR A 354 41.36 14.16 19.34
N LEU A 355 41.34 13.59 18.13
CA LEU A 355 40.69 14.18 16.97
C LEU A 355 39.18 14.04 17.08
N THR A 356 38.50 15.18 16.92
CA THR A 356 37.04 15.31 17.03
C THR A 356 36.41 15.77 15.71
N VAL A 357 37.16 16.50 14.87
CA VAL A 357 36.69 17.03 13.58
C VAL A 357 37.70 16.72 12.49
N LEU A 358 37.22 16.13 11.40
CA LEU A 358 38.01 15.80 10.21
C LEU A 358 37.34 16.35 8.95
N PHE A 359 38.03 17.24 8.26
CA PHE A 359 37.61 17.82 6.98
C PHE A 359 38.41 17.20 5.84
N LEU A 360 37.72 16.48 4.94
CA LEU A 360 38.28 15.81 3.76
C LEU A 360 37.57 16.23 2.47
N GLN A 361 36.84 17.34 2.48
CA GLN A 361 36.08 17.76 1.31
C GLN A 361 36.96 18.16 0.12
N GLY A 362 36.49 17.91 -1.10
CA GLY A 362 37.20 18.30 -2.33
C GLY A 362 38.43 17.45 -2.66
N ASN A 363 38.44 16.18 -2.27
CA ASN A 363 39.55 15.24 -2.54
C ASN A 363 39.16 14.18 -3.59
N GLN A 364 40.01 13.18 -3.81
CA GLN A 364 39.82 12.09 -4.78
C GLN A 364 39.48 10.78 -4.06
N ILE A 365 38.66 10.85 -3.01
CA ILE A 365 38.25 9.69 -2.21
C ILE A 365 37.14 8.96 -2.94
N GLU A 366 37.34 7.67 -3.21
CA GLU A 366 36.38 6.77 -3.85
C GLU A 366 35.86 5.75 -2.81
N ASP A 367 35.15 4.71 -3.27
CA ASP A 367 34.52 3.72 -2.40
C ASP A 367 35.51 2.98 -1.48
N VAL A 368 36.75 2.77 -1.94
CA VAL A 368 37.78 2.09 -1.15
C VAL A 368 38.27 2.97 -0.01
N GLY A 369 38.43 4.28 -0.24
CA GLY A 369 38.77 5.24 0.80
C GLY A 369 37.67 5.36 1.85
N ALA A 370 36.40 5.42 1.42
CA ALA A 370 35.24 5.40 2.32
C ALA A 370 35.18 4.12 3.19
N LYS A 371 35.53 2.96 2.62
CA LYS A 371 35.66 1.69 3.36
C LYS A 371 36.74 1.78 4.46
N TYR A 372 37.92 2.32 4.15
CA TYR A 372 38.99 2.45 5.15
C TYR A 372 38.57 3.35 6.33
N LEU A 373 37.96 4.50 6.04
CA LEU A 373 37.42 5.38 7.08
C LEU A 373 36.36 4.68 7.92
N SER A 374 35.45 3.95 7.29
CA SER A 374 34.38 3.22 7.99
C SER A 374 34.95 2.18 8.97
N ILE A 375 35.98 1.43 8.57
CA ILE A 375 36.66 0.46 9.44
C ILE A 375 37.32 1.15 10.64
N ALA A 376 38.04 2.25 10.40
CA ALA A 376 38.71 2.98 11.46
C ALA A 376 37.69 3.56 12.48
N LEU A 377 36.59 4.10 11.98
CA LEU A 377 35.57 4.73 12.79
C LEU A 377 34.73 3.75 13.60
N LEU A 378 34.68 2.46 13.25
CA LEU A 378 34.07 1.46 14.13
C LEU A 378 34.80 1.32 15.46
N SER A 379 36.11 1.60 15.50
CA SER A 379 36.94 1.55 16.72
C SER A 379 37.22 2.93 17.31
N ASN A 380 37.19 3.98 16.49
CA ASN A 380 37.43 5.35 16.96
C ASN A 380 36.27 5.83 17.85
N THR A 381 36.62 6.38 19.00
CA THR A 381 35.65 6.81 20.02
C THR A 381 35.63 8.33 20.24
N THR A 382 36.33 9.09 19.40
CA THR A 382 36.53 10.53 19.63
C THR A 382 36.04 11.41 18.49
N LEU A 383 36.00 10.90 17.26
CA LEU A 383 35.56 11.67 16.11
C LEU A 383 34.04 11.89 16.19
N VAL A 384 33.67 13.17 16.11
CA VAL A 384 32.29 13.68 16.20
C VAL A 384 31.80 14.17 14.84
N THR A 385 32.69 14.77 14.05
CA THR A 385 32.38 15.37 12.74
C THR A 385 33.33 14.86 11.68
N LEU A 386 32.76 14.35 10.58
CA LEU A 386 33.47 13.96 9.36
C LEU A 386 32.80 14.62 8.15
N ASN A 387 33.54 15.46 7.43
CA ASN A 387 33.09 16.02 6.16
C ASN A 387 33.82 15.36 4.98
N LEU A 388 33.05 14.72 4.10
CA LEU A 388 33.49 14.06 2.88
C LEU A 388 32.85 14.66 1.62
N ASP A 389 32.34 15.90 1.70
CA ASP A 389 31.69 16.58 0.58
C ASP A 389 32.62 16.69 -0.64
N GLN A 390 32.06 16.73 -1.85
CA GLN A 390 32.82 16.94 -3.09
C GLN A 390 33.98 15.93 -3.28
N ASN A 391 33.71 14.64 -3.04
CA ASN A 391 34.63 13.55 -3.35
C ASN A 391 34.05 12.68 -4.49
N ARG A 392 34.58 11.47 -4.69
CA ARG A 392 34.15 10.51 -5.71
C ARG A 392 33.53 9.26 -5.10
N ILE A 393 32.86 9.41 -3.96
CA ILE A 393 32.24 8.29 -3.23
C ILE A 393 30.95 7.86 -3.96
N GLY A 394 30.91 6.61 -4.39
CA GLY A 394 29.75 5.96 -4.99
C GLY A 394 28.86 5.29 -3.94
N ASP A 395 27.89 4.52 -4.42
CA ASP A 395 26.89 3.84 -3.59
C ASP A 395 27.52 2.78 -2.65
N VAL A 396 28.59 2.12 -3.09
CA VAL A 396 29.35 1.16 -2.27
C VAL A 396 30.00 1.85 -1.08
N GLY A 397 30.66 2.98 -1.30
CA GLY A 397 31.30 3.76 -0.25
C GLY A 397 30.29 4.37 0.72
N ALA A 398 29.17 4.89 0.21
CA ALA A 398 28.06 5.37 1.02
C ALA A 398 27.49 4.25 1.92
N GLN A 399 27.36 3.02 1.42
CA GLN A 399 26.90 1.88 2.21
C GLN A 399 27.84 1.58 3.40
N TYR A 400 29.16 1.59 3.19
CA TYR A 400 30.13 1.39 4.27
C TYR A 400 29.99 2.46 5.35
N LEU A 401 29.85 3.73 4.94
CA LEU A 401 29.71 4.86 5.84
C LEU A 401 28.39 4.83 6.60
N GLY A 402 27.29 4.48 5.93
CA GLY A 402 25.98 4.28 6.57
C GLY A 402 26.03 3.17 7.62
N ASN A 403 26.56 1.99 7.28
CA ASN A 403 26.68 0.88 8.24
C ASN A 403 27.57 1.24 9.43
N MET A 404 28.66 1.99 9.21
CA MET A 404 29.47 2.50 10.30
C MET A 404 28.70 3.49 11.16
N ALA A 405 28.00 4.44 10.56
CA ALA A 405 27.17 5.43 11.27
C ALA A 405 26.05 4.78 12.10
N ILE A 406 25.54 3.61 11.69
CA ILE A 406 24.58 2.84 12.48
C ILE A 406 25.19 2.36 13.80
N ASN A 407 26.44 1.89 13.77
CA ASN A 407 27.11 1.23 14.90
C ASN A 407 27.98 2.18 15.74
N ASN A 408 28.49 3.25 15.14
CA ASN A 408 29.31 4.25 15.80
C ASN A 408 28.44 5.13 16.72
N ARG A 409 28.92 5.36 17.95
CA ARG A 409 28.18 6.10 19.00
C ARG A 409 28.64 7.55 19.19
N THR A 410 29.72 7.96 18.54
CA THR A 410 30.39 9.24 18.77
C THR A 410 30.23 10.21 17.61
N LEU A 411 30.19 9.68 16.38
CA LEU A 411 29.98 10.43 15.16
C LEU A 411 28.52 10.90 15.12
N THR A 412 28.33 12.21 15.19
CA THR A 412 27.01 12.85 15.16
C THR A 412 26.78 13.63 13.87
N HIS A 413 27.85 13.94 13.14
CA HIS A 413 27.81 14.70 11.91
C HIS A 413 28.68 14.00 10.86
N LEU A 414 28.04 13.51 9.81
CA LEU A 414 28.67 12.99 8.60
C LEU A 414 28.04 13.71 7.41
N SER A 415 28.88 14.25 6.52
CA SER A 415 28.43 14.98 5.34
C SER A 415 28.99 14.36 4.07
N LEU A 416 28.11 14.07 3.11
CA LEU A 416 28.44 13.44 1.83
C LEU A 416 27.91 14.23 0.61
N TYR A 417 27.62 15.53 0.75
CA TYR A 417 27.07 16.34 -0.34
C TYR A 417 28.00 16.39 -1.55
N ASN A 418 27.42 16.46 -2.75
CA ASN A 418 28.15 16.50 -4.03
C ASN A 418 29.12 15.31 -4.25
N ASN A 419 28.73 14.11 -3.80
CA ASN A 419 29.35 12.84 -4.20
C ASN A 419 28.49 12.15 -5.27
N PRO A 420 29.08 11.32 -6.15
CA PRO A 420 28.37 10.67 -7.25
C PRO A 420 27.39 9.56 -6.82
N GLY A 421 27.52 9.00 -5.62
CA GLY A 421 26.61 7.96 -5.10
C GLY A 421 25.22 8.51 -4.74
N SER A 422 24.18 7.93 -5.33
CA SER A 422 22.77 8.24 -5.04
C SER A 422 22.39 8.00 -3.58
N PHE A 423 23.06 7.09 -2.88
CA PHE A 423 22.82 6.76 -1.46
C PHE A 423 23.44 7.72 -0.46
N CYS A 424 24.25 8.69 -0.92
CA CYS A 424 24.78 9.72 -0.04
C CYS A 424 23.67 10.53 0.64
N VAL A 425 22.51 10.69 -0.03
CA VAL A 425 21.32 11.37 0.52
C VAL A 425 20.73 10.59 1.69
N ILE A 426 20.50 9.28 1.51
CA ILE A 426 19.94 8.40 2.55
C ILE A 426 20.84 8.35 3.78
N VAL A 427 22.16 8.31 3.60
CA VAL A 427 23.11 8.33 4.72
C VAL A 427 23.03 9.66 5.49
N ASN A 428 22.90 10.79 4.78
CA ASN A 428 22.71 12.11 5.42
C ASN A 428 21.38 12.20 6.17
N ASP A 429 20.29 11.67 5.60
CA ASP A 429 18.96 11.65 6.23
C ASP A 429 18.95 10.76 7.48
N MET A 430 19.57 9.57 7.40
CA MET A 430 19.75 8.67 8.53
C MET A 430 20.57 9.31 9.65
N MET A 431 21.63 10.05 9.32
CA MET A 431 22.43 10.78 10.30
C MET A 431 21.65 11.93 10.94
N SER A 432 20.80 12.60 10.16
CA SER A 432 19.91 13.65 10.65
C SER A 432 18.87 13.07 11.62
N PHE A 433 18.28 11.92 11.30
CA PHE A 433 17.39 11.16 12.17
C PHE A 433 18.09 10.78 13.50
N LYS A 434 19.27 10.16 13.42
CA LYS A 434 20.04 9.75 14.62
C LYS A 434 20.44 10.90 15.53
N ARG A 435 20.61 12.10 14.99
CA ARG A 435 20.97 13.28 15.76
C ARG A 435 19.82 13.74 16.66
N ASP A 436 18.58 13.60 16.19
CA ASP A 436 17.40 14.03 16.94
C ASP A 436 16.69 12.85 17.61
N LYS A 437 17.04 12.62 18.89
CA LYS A 437 16.44 11.54 19.71
C LYS A 437 14.96 11.73 20.01
N SER A 438 14.34 12.85 19.61
CA SER A 438 12.90 13.07 19.77
C SER A 438 12.08 12.54 18.58
N VAL A 439 12.73 12.23 17.46
CA VAL A 439 12.08 11.75 16.25
C VAL A 439 11.98 10.23 16.28
N SER A 440 10.76 9.70 16.18
CA SER A 440 10.48 8.27 16.11
C SER A 440 9.99 7.80 14.74
N SER A 441 9.98 8.71 13.74
CA SER A 441 9.53 8.43 12.38
C SER A 441 10.67 8.70 11.39
N PHE A 442 10.91 7.75 10.49
CA PHE A 442 11.92 7.88 9.44
C PHE A 442 11.25 7.81 8.06
N TYR A 443 11.49 8.85 7.25
CA TYR A 443 10.86 9.01 5.94
C TYR A 443 11.93 8.98 4.85
N VAL A 444 11.77 8.04 3.92
CA VAL A 444 12.55 7.99 2.68
C VAL A 444 11.54 7.77 1.57
N SER A 445 11.21 8.79 0.78
CA SER A 445 10.17 8.68 -0.24
C SER A 445 10.66 9.20 -1.59
N ASP A 446 10.16 8.60 -2.66
CA ASP A 446 10.46 8.99 -4.06
C ASP A 446 11.95 8.94 -4.43
N HIS A 447 12.70 8.09 -3.71
CA HIS A 447 14.09 7.76 -4.02
C HIS A 447 14.18 6.29 -4.40
N LYS A 448 14.86 6.00 -5.52
CA LYS A 448 15.13 4.63 -5.93
C LYS A 448 16.01 3.94 -4.88
N LEU A 449 15.46 2.95 -4.20
CA LEU A 449 16.16 2.13 -3.22
C LEU A 449 16.49 0.77 -3.86
N ASP A 450 17.75 0.58 -4.21
CA ASP A 450 18.22 -0.74 -4.62
C ASP A 450 18.48 -1.66 -3.41
N ASP A 451 19.02 -2.84 -3.66
CA ASP A 451 19.40 -3.81 -2.64
C ASP A 451 20.18 -3.21 -1.47
N GLN A 452 21.14 -2.32 -1.73
CA GLN A 452 22.04 -1.76 -0.72
C GLN A 452 21.33 -0.72 0.14
N GLY A 453 20.49 0.12 -0.47
CA GLY A 453 19.67 1.11 0.22
C GLY A 453 18.72 0.46 1.23
N ILE A 454 17.97 -0.57 0.80
CA ILE A 454 17.05 -1.29 1.70
C ILE A 454 17.78 -2.08 2.78
N GLN A 455 18.97 -2.62 2.49
CA GLN A 455 19.80 -3.27 3.53
C GLN A 455 20.22 -2.30 4.63
N LEU A 456 20.60 -1.07 4.26
CA LEU A 456 20.97 -0.05 5.23
C LEU A 456 19.78 0.28 6.15
N ILE A 457 18.59 0.45 5.56
CA ILE A 457 17.34 0.69 6.32
C ILE A 457 16.98 -0.53 7.19
N GLY A 458 17.16 -1.75 6.68
CA GLY A 458 16.99 -2.97 7.46
C GLY A 458 17.96 -3.07 8.65
N ASN A 459 19.21 -2.64 8.48
CA ASN A 459 20.18 -2.58 9.58
C ASN A 459 19.81 -1.51 10.61
N LEU A 460 19.26 -0.37 10.18
CA LEU A 460 18.71 0.65 11.07
C LEU A 460 17.58 0.05 11.90
N LEU A 461 16.62 -0.64 11.29
CA LEU A 461 15.51 -1.30 12.01
C LEU A 461 15.96 -2.35 13.04
N LYS A 462 17.09 -3.03 12.80
CA LYS A 462 17.62 -4.03 13.74
C LYS A 462 18.31 -3.42 14.97
N THR A 463 18.80 -2.20 14.86
CA THR A 463 19.69 -1.58 15.85
C THR A 463 19.06 -0.39 16.56
N ASP A 464 18.18 0.33 15.87
CA ASP A 464 17.47 1.47 16.43
C ASP A 464 16.34 1.01 17.36
N THR A 465 16.34 1.57 18.57
CA THR A 465 15.35 1.21 19.60
C THR A 465 14.24 2.24 19.75
N THR A 466 14.20 3.26 18.90
CA THR A 466 13.28 4.41 18.99
C THR A 466 12.33 4.52 17.80
N LEU A 467 12.70 3.98 16.64
CA LEU A 467 11.92 4.04 15.40
C LEU A 467 10.60 3.26 15.54
N SER A 468 9.50 3.99 15.49
CA SER A 468 8.13 3.48 15.59
C SER A 468 7.36 3.57 14.26
N SER A 469 7.75 4.45 13.33
CA SER A 469 7.10 4.60 12.02
C SER A 469 8.13 4.73 10.89
N LEU A 470 7.94 3.98 9.81
CA LEU A 470 8.85 3.96 8.66
C LEU A 470 8.05 4.10 7.36
N THR A 471 8.39 5.10 6.55
CA THR A 471 7.76 5.34 5.24
C THR A 471 8.79 5.22 4.13
N LEU A 472 8.53 4.30 3.19
CA LEU A 472 9.34 3.98 2.01
C LEU A 472 8.53 4.11 0.71
N ARG A 473 7.64 5.11 0.65
CA ARG A 473 6.71 5.30 -0.47
C ARG A 473 7.43 5.65 -1.77
N GLY A 474 7.01 5.06 -2.88
CA GLY A 474 7.50 5.46 -4.21
C GLY A 474 8.99 5.12 -4.43
N SER A 475 9.52 4.15 -3.70
CA SER A 475 10.97 3.87 -3.66
C SER A 475 11.45 2.80 -4.66
N GLU A 476 10.59 2.40 -5.61
CA GLU A 476 10.84 1.33 -6.59
C GLU A 476 11.22 -0.03 -5.97
N ILE A 477 10.82 -0.31 -4.72
CA ILE A 477 11.16 -1.54 -3.99
C ILE A 477 10.46 -2.74 -4.64
N GLY A 478 11.22 -3.72 -5.13
CA GLY A 478 10.69 -4.96 -5.68
C GLY A 478 10.70 -6.13 -4.69
N ASP A 479 10.33 -7.31 -5.18
CA ASP A 479 10.30 -8.57 -4.41
C ASP A 479 11.66 -8.94 -3.80
N ARG A 480 12.74 -8.63 -4.51
CA ARG A 480 14.10 -8.93 -4.08
C ARG A 480 14.52 -8.00 -2.94
N GLU A 481 14.29 -6.71 -3.11
CA GLU A 481 14.72 -5.69 -2.16
C GLU A 481 13.92 -5.80 -0.85
N ILE A 482 12.61 -6.03 -0.93
CA ILE A 482 11.75 -6.14 0.26
C ILE A 482 12.11 -7.34 1.16
N GLN A 483 12.80 -8.36 0.63
CA GLN A 483 13.30 -9.48 1.42
C GLN A 483 14.22 -9.03 2.57
N TYR A 484 15.06 -8.02 2.34
CA TYR A 484 15.96 -7.50 3.38
C TYR A 484 15.19 -6.82 4.50
N LEU A 485 14.16 -6.04 4.13
CA LEU A 485 13.28 -5.39 5.09
C LEU A 485 12.47 -6.42 5.89
N ALA A 486 11.86 -7.39 5.21
CA ALA A 486 11.14 -8.50 5.83
C ALA A 486 12.02 -9.26 6.84
N THR A 487 13.29 -9.50 6.49
CA THR A 487 14.24 -10.15 7.40
C THR A 487 14.55 -9.29 8.63
N ALA A 488 14.67 -7.97 8.48
CA ALA A 488 14.86 -7.06 9.61
C ALA A 488 13.64 -7.00 10.55
N LEU A 489 12.44 -7.08 9.97
CA LEU A 489 11.18 -7.08 10.72
C LEU A 489 10.99 -8.31 11.60
N LEU A 490 11.72 -9.42 11.37
CA LEU A 490 11.64 -10.61 12.22
C LEU A 490 12.07 -10.34 13.67
N ASP A 491 13.09 -9.49 13.85
CA ASP A 491 13.70 -9.18 15.15
C ASP A 491 13.32 -7.77 15.65
N ASN A 492 12.75 -6.92 14.79
CA ASN A 492 12.34 -5.59 15.17
C ASN A 492 11.19 -5.63 16.20
N THR A 493 11.34 -4.85 17.27
CA THR A 493 10.42 -4.82 18.41
C THR A 493 9.84 -3.43 18.66
N THR A 494 10.11 -2.46 17.77
CA THR A 494 9.79 -1.04 17.98
C THR A 494 8.77 -0.51 16.99
N LEU A 495 8.82 -0.97 15.73
CA LEU A 495 8.06 -0.43 14.61
C LEU A 495 6.57 -0.78 14.71
N ASP A 496 5.74 0.24 14.84
CA ASP A 496 4.27 0.16 14.87
C ASP A 496 3.66 0.34 13.48
N GLU A 497 4.28 1.14 12.62
CA GLU A 497 3.76 1.52 11.30
C GLU A 497 4.80 1.33 10.20
N LEU A 498 4.41 0.69 9.10
CA LEU A 498 5.23 0.53 7.90
C LEU A 498 4.43 0.90 6.66
N ASP A 499 4.91 1.92 5.95
CA ASP A 499 4.32 2.37 4.70
C ASP A 499 5.22 2.04 3.50
N LEU A 500 4.72 1.18 2.61
CA LEU A 500 5.35 0.70 1.38
C LEU A 500 4.49 1.02 0.15
N GLU A 501 3.63 2.04 0.23
CA GLU A 501 2.80 2.48 -0.88
C GLU A 501 3.61 2.74 -2.16
N ARG A 502 3.02 2.45 -3.33
CA ARG A 502 3.56 2.82 -4.65
C ARG A 502 4.95 2.24 -4.92
N ASN A 503 5.14 0.96 -4.57
CA ASN A 503 6.35 0.20 -4.85
C ASN A 503 6.10 -0.89 -5.91
N LEU A 504 7.07 -1.76 -6.13
CA LEU A 504 7.03 -2.81 -7.15
C LEU A 504 6.86 -4.21 -6.54
N ILE A 505 6.35 -4.30 -5.31
CA ILE A 505 6.18 -5.54 -4.55
C ILE A 505 5.11 -6.42 -5.20
N GLY A 506 5.49 -7.62 -5.60
CA GLY A 506 4.63 -8.66 -6.15
C GLY A 506 4.34 -9.78 -5.14
N ASP A 507 3.90 -10.93 -5.67
CA ASP A 507 3.49 -12.08 -4.86
C ASP A 507 4.62 -12.65 -3.99
N GLN A 508 5.86 -12.56 -4.47
CA GLN A 508 7.03 -13.12 -3.80
C GLN A 508 7.47 -12.22 -2.64
N GLY A 509 7.41 -10.91 -2.82
CA GLY A 509 7.62 -9.94 -1.75
C GLY A 509 6.52 -9.99 -0.67
N ALA A 510 5.26 -10.15 -1.08
CA ALA A 510 4.15 -10.41 -0.16
C ALA A 510 4.36 -11.69 0.67
N GLN A 511 4.98 -12.73 0.09
CA GLN A 511 5.37 -13.93 0.82
C GLN A 511 6.43 -13.64 1.90
N TYR A 512 7.46 -12.87 1.59
CA TYR A 512 8.50 -12.50 2.56
C TYR A 512 7.93 -11.70 3.71
N LEU A 513 7.13 -10.68 3.39
CA LEU A 513 6.42 -9.86 4.37
C LEU A 513 5.50 -10.73 5.24
N GLY A 514 4.71 -11.63 4.63
CA GLY A 514 3.88 -12.57 5.36
C GLY A 514 4.67 -13.41 6.38
N LYS A 515 5.79 -14.01 5.96
CA LYS A 515 6.66 -14.77 6.88
C LYS A 515 7.24 -13.90 8.01
N ALA A 516 7.56 -12.65 7.73
CA ALA A 516 8.05 -11.71 8.74
C ALA A 516 6.97 -11.42 9.79
N PHE A 517 5.75 -11.11 9.34
CA PHE A 517 4.63 -10.76 10.21
C PHE A 517 4.01 -11.95 10.93
N GLU A 518 4.25 -13.19 10.50
CA GLU A 518 3.87 -14.35 11.31
C GLU A 518 4.60 -14.35 12.68
N LYS A 519 5.81 -13.78 12.75
CA LYS A 519 6.62 -13.70 13.98
C LYS A 519 6.64 -12.31 14.61
N ASN A 520 6.58 -11.25 13.82
CA ASN A 520 6.56 -9.89 14.33
C ASN A 520 5.24 -9.63 15.06
N ASN A 521 5.34 -9.34 16.36
CA ASN A 521 4.20 -9.04 17.23
C ASN A 521 4.20 -7.57 17.69
N ARG A 522 4.80 -6.68 16.91
CA ARG A 522 4.85 -5.25 17.19
C ARG A 522 4.04 -4.45 16.18
N LEU A 523 4.22 -4.71 14.88
CA LEU A 523 3.62 -3.91 13.81
C LEU A 523 2.09 -3.95 13.90
N VAL A 524 1.49 -2.77 13.87
CA VAL A 524 0.06 -2.51 14.02
C VAL A 524 -0.58 -2.14 12.68
N GLU A 525 0.14 -1.39 11.84
CA GLU A 525 -0.34 -0.88 10.56
C GLU A 525 0.66 -1.17 9.43
N LEU A 526 0.14 -1.69 8.30
CA LEU A 526 0.92 -1.98 7.10
C LEU A 526 0.19 -1.43 5.86
N ASN A 527 0.84 -0.52 5.15
CA ASN A 527 0.37 -0.04 3.86
C ASN A 527 1.17 -0.69 2.72
N LEU A 528 0.48 -1.49 1.89
CA LEU A 528 1.00 -2.13 0.67
C LEU A 528 0.22 -1.67 -0.57
N SER A 529 -0.49 -0.55 -0.50
CA SER A 529 -1.27 -0.03 -1.62
C SER A 529 -0.40 0.30 -2.84
N GLU A 530 -1.01 0.29 -4.02
CA GLU A 530 -0.38 0.66 -5.29
C GLU A 530 0.90 -0.16 -5.60
N ASN A 531 0.85 -1.46 -5.31
CA ASN A 531 1.92 -2.42 -5.60
C ASN A 531 1.50 -3.40 -6.72
N ARG A 532 2.19 -4.53 -6.87
CA ARG A 532 1.97 -5.55 -7.92
C ARG A 532 1.49 -6.89 -7.35
N ILE A 533 0.93 -6.89 -6.14
CA ILE A 533 0.48 -8.10 -5.44
C ILE A 533 -0.74 -8.70 -6.16
N GLY A 534 -0.69 -9.98 -6.50
CA GLY A 534 -1.75 -10.74 -7.12
C GLY A 534 -2.40 -11.76 -6.16
N ASP A 535 -3.13 -12.72 -6.73
CA ASP A 535 -3.88 -13.73 -5.96
C ASP A 535 -2.99 -14.60 -5.08
N GLN A 536 -1.78 -14.91 -5.53
CA GLN A 536 -0.84 -15.75 -4.78
C GLN A 536 -0.22 -14.99 -3.61
N GLY A 537 0.11 -13.71 -3.78
CA GLY A 537 0.56 -12.83 -2.70
C GLY A 537 -0.52 -12.62 -1.65
N ALA A 538 -1.77 -12.39 -2.09
CA ALA A 538 -2.94 -12.34 -1.24
C ALA A 538 -3.12 -13.62 -0.39
N LEU A 539 -2.90 -14.81 -0.97
CA LEU A 539 -2.91 -16.08 -0.24
C LEU A 539 -1.84 -16.14 0.86
N TYR A 540 -0.63 -15.66 0.60
CA TYR A 540 0.45 -15.66 1.58
C TYR A 540 0.14 -14.71 2.75
N LEU A 541 -0.35 -13.50 2.45
CA LEU A 541 -0.77 -12.55 3.48
C LEU A 541 -1.95 -13.12 4.29
N ALA A 542 -2.96 -13.68 3.62
CA ALA A 542 -4.09 -14.36 4.24
C ALA A 542 -3.67 -15.44 5.26
N ASN A 543 -2.71 -16.28 4.91
CA ASN A 543 -2.22 -17.31 5.83
C ASN A 543 -1.44 -16.76 7.02
N THR A 544 -0.91 -15.55 6.88
CA THR A 544 -0.14 -14.85 7.91
C THR A 544 -1.04 -14.25 8.99
N PHE A 545 -2.00 -13.41 8.63
CA PHE A 545 -2.82 -12.69 9.62
C PHE A 545 -3.96 -13.52 10.22
N LYS A 546 -4.16 -14.77 9.75
CA LYS A 546 -4.86 -15.82 10.53
C LYS A 546 -4.15 -16.10 11.87
N LYS A 547 -2.84 -15.91 11.92
CA LYS A 547 -1.98 -16.22 13.08
C LYS A 547 -1.50 -14.97 13.81
N ASN A 548 -1.28 -13.87 13.08
CA ASN A 548 -0.88 -12.61 13.68
C ASN A 548 -2.01 -12.03 14.55
N THR A 549 -1.65 -11.52 15.74
CA THR A 549 -2.60 -11.02 16.75
C THR A 549 -2.44 -9.52 17.03
N ARG A 550 -1.72 -8.81 16.17
CA ARG A 550 -1.27 -7.42 16.39
C ARG A 550 -1.53 -6.48 15.23
N LEU A 551 -1.45 -6.96 13.99
CA LEU A 551 -1.76 -6.19 12.80
C LEU A 551 -3.26 -5.89 12.79
N THR A 552 -3.59 -4.62 12.94
CA THR A 552 -4.98 -4.12 13.02
C THR A 552 -5.42 -3.50 11.70
N LYS A 553 -4.49 -2.94 10.93
CA LYS A 553 -4.77 -2.32 9.62
C LYS A 553 -3.85 -2.85 8.54
N LEU A 554 -4.45 -3.19 7.40
CA LEU A 554 -3.75 -3.65 6.20
C LEU A 554 -4.36 -3.00 4.97
N ASP A 555 -3.60 -2.16 4.28
CA ASP A 555 -4.02 -1.60 2.99
C ASP A 555 -3.37 -2.39 1.85
N LEU A 556 -4.20 -2.98 1.00
CA LEU A 556 -3.84 -3.71 -0.22
C LEU A 556 -4.52 -3.12 -1.46
N SER A 557 -5.02 -1.90 -1.38
CA SER A 557 -5.68 -1.21 -2.49
C SER A 557 -4.74 -1.03 -3.69
N LYS A 558 -5.29 -0.82 -4.89
CA LYS A 558 -4.55 -0.57 -6.14
C LYS A 558 -3.48 -1.61 -6.48
N ASN A 559 -3.73 -2.88 -6.13
CA ASN A 559 -2.86 -4.01 -6.47
C ASN A 559 -3.43 -4.80 -7.68
N ARG A 560 -2.92 -6.01 -7.91
CA ARG A 560 -3.34 -6.93 -8.98
C ARG A 560 -4.14 -8.11 -8.44
N ILE A 561 -4.79 -7.96 -7.28
CA ILE A 561 -5.54 -9.02 -6.61
C ILE A 561 -6.83 -9.28 -7.40
N GLY A 562 -6.99 -10.51 -7.85
CA GLY A 562 -8.18 -11.04 -8.51
C GLY A 562 -9.20 -11.59 -7.52
N ASN A 563 -10.26 -12.20 -8.05
CA ASN A 563 -11.35 -12.74 -7.22
C ASN A 563 -10.89 -13.85 -6.27
N GLN A 564 -9.91 -14.65 -6.69
CA GLN A 564 -9.40 -15.76 -5.89
C GLN A 564 -8.58 -15.26 -4.69
N GLY A 565 -7.72 -14.26 -4.90
CA GLY A 565 -6.94 -13.63 -3.85
C GLY A 565 -7.81 -12.92 -2.83
N ALA A 566 -8.82 -12.20 -3.30
CA ALA A 566 -9.83 -11.58 -2.45
C ALA A 566 -10.53 -12.62 -1.56
N GLN A 567 -10.91 -13.77 -2.12
CA GLN A 567 -11.52 -14.87 -1.34
C GLN A 567 -10.57 -15.40 -0.27
N TYR A 568 -9.28 -15.56 -0.55
CA TYR A 568 -8.30 -15.99 0.45
C TYR A 568 -8.19 -15.01 1.62
N LEU A 569 -8.14 -13.72 1.32
CA LEU A 569 -8.07 -12.66 2.33
C LEU A 569 -9.34 -12.62 3.18
N ASN A 570 -10.50 -12.86 2.59
CA ASN A 570 -11.78 -12.97 3.28
C ASN A 570 -11.80 -14.14 4.29
N ASP A 571 -11.47 -15.34 3.82
CA ASP A 571 -11.43 -16.55 4.65
C ASP A 571 -10.43 -16.43 5.81
N ALA A 572 -9.42 -15.59 5.63
CA ALA A 572 -8.45 -15.24 6.66
C ALA A 572 -8.98 -14.21 7.64
N PHE A 573 -9.66 -13.16 7.15
CA PHE A 573 -10.25 -12.13 7.97
C PHE A 573 -11.27 -12.72 8.96
N GLU A 574 -12.13 -13.64 8.51
CA GLU A 574 -13.11 -14.33 9.39
C GLU A 574 -12.46 -15.02 10.60
N LYS A 575 -11.20 -15.44 10.45
CA LYS A 575 -10.44 -16.17 11.47
C LYS A 575 -9.47 -15.28 12.24
N SER A 576 -9.21 -14.06 11.76
CA SER A 576 -8.34 -13.11 12.45
C SER A 576 -9.03 -12.60 13.71
N THR A 577 -8.24 -12.34 14.75
CA THR A 577 -8.72 -11.79 16.03
C THR A 577 -8.29 -10.34 16.24
N ALA A 578 -7.42 -9.82 15.38
CA ALA A 578 -6.78 -8.51 15.54
C ALA A 578 -7.03 -7.56 14.37
N LEU A 579 -7.16 -8.07 13.14
CA LEU A 579 -7.38 -7.23 11.96
C LEU A 579 -8.79 -6.62 12.02
N ILE A 580 -8.85 -5.28 12.03
CA ILE A 580 -10.11 -4.50 12.08
C ILE A 580 -10.34 -3.72 10.79
N ASP A 581 -9.28 -3.49 10.01
CA ASP A 581 -9.29 -2.68 8.81
C ASP A 581 -8.50 -3.39 7.70
N LEU A 582 -9.15 -3.61 6.56
CA LEU A 582 -8.59 -4.25 5.38
C LEU A 582 -9.12 -3.52 4.15
N ASP A 583 -8.23 -2.81 3.45
CA ASP A 583 -8.56 -2.14 2.19
C ASP A 583 -8.11 -3.00 0.99
N LEU A 584 -9.02 -3.19 0.04
CA LEU A 584 -8.79 -3.94 -1.21
C LEU A 584 -9.25 -3.14 -2.44
N ASP A 585 -9.46 -1.84 -2.30
CA ASP A 585 -10.00 -0.98 -3.33
C ASP A 585 -9.15 -0.99 -4.60
N GLU A 586 -9.75 -0.71 -5.76
CA GLU A 586 -9.04 -0.57 -7.04
C GLU A 586 -8.19 -1.78 -7.47
N ASN A 587 -8.49 -2.99 -6.97
CA ASN A 587 -7.95 -4.25 -7.46
C ASN A 587 -8.78 -4.81 -8.64
N PRO A 588 -8.20 -5.54 -9.61
CA PRO A 588 -8.93 -6.09 -10.77
C PRO A 588 -10.01 -7.13 -10.39
N GLY A 589 -9.88 -7.80 -9.24
CA GLY A 589 -10.91 -8.65 -8.62
C GLY A 589 -11.84 -7.91 -7.66
N SER A 590 -11.89 -6.58 -7.71
CA SER A 590 -12.60 -5.72 -6.75
C SER A 590 -14.07 -6.07 -6.58
N PHE A 591 -14.71 -6.72 -7.54
CA PHE A 591 -16.09 -7.16 -7.35
C PHE A 591 -16.24 -8.21 -6.23
N CYS A 592 -15.41 -9.25 -6.18
CA CYS A 592 -15.42 -10.22 -5.07
C CYS A 592 -14.75 -9.68 -3.79
N ALA A 593 -13.85 -8.70 -3.91
CA ALA A 593 -13.18 -8.06 -2.76
C ALA A 593 -14.10 -7.10 -1.97
N THR A 594 -14.92 -6.32 -2.67
CA THR A 594 -15.98 -5.45 -2.11
C THR A 594 -17.01 -6.29 -1.34
N VAL A 595 -17.36 -7.46 -1.87
CA VAL A 595 -18.22 -8.47 -1.23
C VAL A 595 -17.53 -9.20 -0.06
N SER A 596 -16.21 -9.32 -0.07
CA SER A 596 -15.43 -9.90 1.04
C SER A 596 -15.27 -8.94 2.22
N ALA A 597 -15.04 -7.64 1.97
CA ALA A 597 -15.08 -6.60 3.02
C ALA A 597 -16.45 -6.54 3.74
N LEU A 598 -17.52 -6.89 3.04
CA LEU A 598 -18.88 -7.10 3.56
C LEU A 598 -19.02 -8.30 4.51
N ILE A 599 -18.25 -9.38 4.29
CA ILE A 599 -18.28 -10.64 5.04
C ILE A 599 -17.47 -10.53 6.36
N SER A 600 -16.43 -9.70 6.37
CA SER A 600 -15.58 -9.36 7.51
C SER A 600 -16.29 -8.80 8.76
N LEU A 601 -17.56 -8.38 8.64
CA LEU A 601 -18.25 -7.62 9.69
C LEU A 601 -19.02 -8.47 10.73
N LYS A 602 -18.89 -9.80 10.67
CA LYS A 602 -19.62 -10.73 11.56
C LYS A 602 -19.25 -10.58 13.06
N ASN A 603 -18.07 -10.02 13.37
CA ASN A 603 -17.52 -9.96 14.73
C ASN A 603 -17.30 -8.54 15.30
N ASN A 604 -17.70 -7.48 14.59
CA ASN A 604 -17.43 -6.12 15.07
C ASN A 604 -18.44 -5.71 16.16
N LYS A 605 -18.00 -5.55 17.41
CA LYS A 605 -18.87 -5.22 18.57
C LYS A 605 -19.38 -3.77 18.55
N THR A 606 -18.96 -2.97 17.59
CA THR A 606 -19.30 -1.54 17.48
C THR A 606 -19.96 -1.28 16.14
N GLY A 607 -21.03 -0.46 16.11
CA GLY A 607 -21.78 -0.13 14.90
C GLY A 607 -20.85 0.27 13.75
N THR A 608 -20.82 -0.56 12.70
CA THR A 608 -19.82 -0.43 11.62
C THR A 608 -20.45 0.16 10.36
N ARG A 609 -19.66 0.99 9.66
CA ARG A 609 -20.04 1.64 8.40
C ARG A 609 -19.33 0.93 7.26
N LEU A 610 -20.05 0.63 6.19
CA LEU A 610 -19.55 -0.04 5.00
C LEU A 610 -19.61 0.92 3.82
N TYR A 611 -18.48 1.19 3.17
CA TYR A 611 -18.40 2.07 2.01
C TYR A 611 -17.95 1.29 0.78
N LEU A 612 -18.83 1.19 -0.22
CA LEU A 612 -18.63 0.47 -1.48
C LEU A 612 -18.87 1.39 -2.67
N SER A 613 -18.57 2.69 -2.50
CA SER A 613 -18.78 3.68 -3.54
C SER A 613 -17.71 3.59 -4.63
N GLU A 614 -18.09 3.93 -5.88
CA GLU A 614 -17.16 3.94 -7.04
C GLU A 614 -16.60 2.55 -7.42
N LYS A 615 -17.33 1.46 -7.14
CA LYS A 615 -16.87 0.06 -7.35
C LYS A 615 -17.49 -0.65 -8.54
N GLN A 616 -18.15 0.08 -9.44
CA GLN A 616 -18.87 -0.49 -10.60
C GLN A 616 -19.85 -1.63 -10.20
N VAL A 617 -20.46 -1.54 -9.01
CA VAL A 617 -21.44 -2.52 -8.52
C VAL A 617 -22.65 -2.51 -9.47
N THR A 618 -23.10 -3.69 -9.92
CA THR A 618 -24.24 -3.86 -10.83
C THR A 618 -25.39 -4.60 -10.14
N ASP A 619 -26.52 -4.79 -10.80
CA ASP A 619 -27.65 -5.55 -10.26
C ASP A 619 -27.33 -7.00 -9.87
N GLN A 620 -26.42 -7.64 -10.61
CA GLN A 620 -26.00 -9.02 -10.36
C GLN A 620 -25.23 -9.13 -9.04
N HIS A 621 -24.56 -8.04 -8.66
CA HIS A 621 -23.68 -7.96 -7.51
C HIS A 621 -24.45 -7.82 -6.19
N ILE A 622 -25.60 -7.17 -6.22
CA ILE A 622 -26.42 -6.87 -5.04
C ILE A 622 -26.89 -8.14 -4.31
N GLN A 623 -27.17 -9.23 -5.03
CA GLN A 623 -27.62 -10.45 -4.37
C GLN A 623 -26.59 -10.95 -3.34
N THR A 624 -25.32 -10.92 -3.71
CA THR A 624 -24.22 -11.34 -2.83
C THR A 624 -24.06 -10.40 -1.64
N ILE A 625 -24.23 -9.09 -1.85
CA ILE A 625 -24.24 -8.07 -0.79
C ILE A 625 -25.38 -8.35 0.20
N VAL A 626 -26.61 -8.55 -0.29
CA VAL A 626 -27.78 -8.85 0.53
C VAL A 626 -27.59 -10.13 1.34
N ASP A 627 -27.06 -11.20 0.73
CA ASP A 627 -26.85 -12.47 1.41
C ASP A 627 -25.81 -12.36 2.53
N ALA A 628 -24.76 -11.54 2.34
CA ALA A 628 -23.81 -11.21 3.39
C ALA A 628 -24.48 -10.44 4.55
N LEU A 629 -25.30 -9.43 4.23
CA LEU A 629 -25.95 -8.57 5.23
C LEU A 629 -27.04 -9.26 6.04
N ARG A 630 -27.71 -10.30 5.51
CA ARG A 630 -28.77 -11.05 6.22
C ARG A 630 -28.31 -11.61 7.56
N ASN A 631 -27.04 -12.00 7.65
CA ASN A 631 -26.44 -12.58 8.85
C ASN A 631 -25.65 -11.57 9.70
N ASN A 632 -25.63 -10.30 9.29
CA ASN A 632 -24.94 -9.22 9.99
C ASN A 632 -25.94 -8.40 10.83
N LYS A 633 -25.62 -8.17 12.10
CA LYS A 633 -26.43 -7.34 13.03
C LYS A 633 -25.73 -6.08 13.51
N THR A 634 -24.51 -5.83 13.04
CA THR A 634 -23.59 -4.80 13.54
C THR A 634 -23.45 -3.65 12.55
N ILE A 635 -23.71 -3.86 11.26
CA ILE A 635 -23.74 -2.84 10.23
C ILE A 635 -25.01 -2.03 10.37
N THR A 636 -24.81 -0.73 10.61
CA THR A 636 -25.88 0.25 10.67
C THR A 636 -25.87 1.20 9.49
N ARG A 637 -24.74 1.33 8.76
CA ARG A 637 -24.65 2.20 7.57
C ARG A 637 -23.98 1.53 6.40
N ILE A 638 -24.55 1.70 5.21
CA ILE A 638 -23.98 1.22 3.93
C ILE A 638 -24.01 2.35 2.91
N SER A 639 -22.89 2.59 2.25
CA SER A 639 -22.80 3.40 1.04
C SER A 639 -22.53 2.52 -0.17
N LEU A 640 -23.42 2.59 -1.15
CA LEU A 640 -23.34 1.99 -2.46
C LEU A 640 -23.40 3.08 -3.54
N SER A 641 -23.14 4.34 -3.17
CA SER A 641 -23.18 5.49 -4.08
C SER A 641 -22.14 5.38 -5.22
N ASP A 642 -22.34 6.05 -6.34
CA ASP A 642 -21.39 6.10 -7.47
C ASP A 642 -21.12 4.72 -8.10
N ASN A 643 -22.18 3.95 -8.38
CA ASN A 643 -22.09 2.60 -8.92
C ASN A 643 -23.00 2.44 -10.17
N GLN A 644 -23.20 1.20 -10.62
CA GLN A 644 -24.02 0.85 -11.79
C GLN A 644 -25.27 0.04 -11.40
N ILE A 645 -25.81 0.27 -10.21
CA ILE A 645 -27.01 -0.40 -9.69
C ILE A 645 -28.24 0.14 -10.41
N GLY A 646 -29.01 -0.73 -11.05
CA GLY A 646 -30.29 -0.44 -11.69
C GLY A 646 -31.49 -0.94 -10.88
N ASP A 647 -32.64 -1.01 -11.54
CA ASP A 647 -33.92 -1.35 -10.90
C ASP A 647 -33.95 -2.74 -10.27
N GLN A 648 -33.24 -3.72 -10.85
CA GLN A 648 -33.20 -5.09 -10.33
C GLN A 648 -32.35 -5.17 -9.06
N GLY A 649 -31.26 -4.41 -8.97
CA GLY A 649 -30.46 -4.29 -7.77
C GLY A 649 -31.24 -3.59 -6.66
N ALA A 650 -31.93 -2.49 -6.98
CA ALA A 650 -32.80 -1.80 -6.05
C ALA A 650 -33.93 -2.73 -5.51
N GLN A 651 -34.50 -3.60 -6.35
CA GLN A 651 -35.48 -4.60 -5.92
C GLN A 651 -34.92 -5.57 -4.86
N ARG A 652 -33.70 -6.08 -5.07
CA ARG A 652 -33.05 -7.02 -4.14
C ARG A 652 -32.75 -6.34 -2.80
N LEU A 653 -32.28 -5.09 -2.82
CA LEU A 653 -32.10 -4.29 -1.61
C LEU A 653 -33.42 -4.07 -0.89
N ALA A 654 -34.51 -3.76 -1.62
CA ALA A 654 -35.83 -3.60 -1.05
C ALA A 654 -36.31 -4.87 -0.32
N ASP A 655 -36.17 -6.04 -0.94
CA ASP A 655 -36.57 -7.32 -0.33
C ASP A 655 -35.76 -7.65 0.94
N PHE A 656 -34.51 -7.20 1.01
CA PHE A 656 -33.69 -7.27 2.21
C PHE A 656 -34.16 -6.29 3.30
N ILE A 657 -34.36 -5.02 2.95
CA ILE A 657 -34.72 -3.94 3.87
C ILE A 657 -36.03 -4.26 4.60
N LYS A 658 -37.03 -4.87 3.94
CA LYS A 658 -38.31 -5.26 4.56
C LYS A 658 -38.17 -5.97 5.91
N ASN A 659 -37.14 -6.80 6.08
CA ASN A 659 -36.94 -7.63 7.26
C ASN A 659 -35.64 -7.30 8.04
N ASN A 660 -34.81 -6.39 7.53
CA ASN A 660 -33.58 -6.02 8.21
C ASN A 660 -33.89 -5.18 9.47
N THR A 661 -33.12 -5.40 10.53
CA THR A 661 -33.34 -4.83 11.87
C THR A 661 -32.12 -4.07 12.41
N SER A 662 -31.05 -3.96 11.63
CA SER A 662 -29.78 -3.35 12.06
C SER A 662 -29.43 -2.09 11.26
N LEU A 663 -29.79 -2.05 9.99
CA LEU A 663 -29.44 -0.97 9.07
C LEU A 663 -30.30 0.25 9.35
N THR A 664 -29.63 1.38 9.60
CA THR A 664 -30.21 2.71 9.82
C THR A 664 -29.97 3.64 8.64
N ASP A 665 -28.87 3.48 7.90
CA ASP A 665 -28.54 4.35 6.76
C ASP A 665 -28.13 3.54 5.52
N LEU A 666 -28.74 3.85 4.37
CA LEU A 666 -28.42 3.28 3.06
C LEU A 666 -28.22 4.40 2.05
N TRP A 667 -27.03 4.51 1.47
CA TRP A 667 -26.73 5.51 0.45
C TRP A 667 -26.55 4.82 -0.90
N LEU A 668 -27.23 5.32 -1.93
CA LEU A 668 -27.32 4.76 -3.28
C LEU A 668 -27.19 5.87 -4.31
N ASP A 669 -26.55 6.99 -3.97
CA ASP A 669 -26.40 8.14 -4.86
C ASP A 669 -25.66 7.77 -6.16
N ASN A 670 -25.80 8.54 -7.24
CA ASN A 670 -25.08 8.40 -8.50
C ASN A 670 -25.05 6.95 -9.04
N ASN A 671 -26.21 6.29 -9.10
CA ASN A 671 -26.39 4.96 -9.65
C ASN A 671 -27.27 5.00 -10.92
N ARG A 672 -27.72 3.83 -11.40
CA ARG A 672 -28.63 3.69 -12.56
C ARG A 672 -30.06 3.31 -12.15
N ILE A 673 -30.47 3.63 -10.91
CA ILE A 673 -31.79 3.28 -10.38
C ILE A 673 -32.83 4.17 -11.07
N GLY A 674 -33.76 3.55 -11.78
CA GLY A 674 -34.90 4.21 -12.40
C GLY A 674 -36.13 4.19 -11.49
N ASP A 675 -37.26 4.60 -12.07
CA ASP A 675 -38.51 4.78 -11.33
C ASP A 675 -39.03 3.48 -10.70
N GLN A 676 -38.86 2.35 -11.39
CA GLN A 676 -39.26 1.04 -10.89
C GLN A 676 -38.44 0.61 -9.67
N GLY A 677 -37.12 0.84 -9.69
CA GLY A 677 -36.22 0.54 -8.59
C GLY A 677 -36.51 1.37 -7.35
N ALA A 678 -36.75 2.67 -7.54
CA ALA A 678 -37.18 3.58 -6.48
C ALA A 678 -38.50 3.12 -5.83
N GLN A 679 -39.48 2.68 -6.63
CA GLN A 679 -40.75 2.15 -6.15
C GLN A 679 -40.59 0.86 -5.30
N TYR A 680 -39.65 -0.02 -5.65
CA TYR A 680 -39.38 -1.20 -4.84
C TYR A 680 -38.84 -0.82 -3.45
N LEU A 681 -37.83 0.05 -3.40
CA LEU A 681 -37.24 0.54 -2.14
C LEU A 681 -38.32 1.18 -1.25
N LEU A 682 -39.21 1.99 -1.85
CA LEU A 682 -40.37 2.58 -1.17
C LEU A 682 -41.27 1.57 -0.47
N ASN A 683 -41.72 0.57 -1.21
CA ASN A 683 -42.63 -0.45 -0.68
C ASN A 683 -41.99 -1.24 0.48
N ALA A 684 -40.65 -1.35 0.49
CA ALA A 684 -39.94 -1.95 1.60
C ALA A 684 -39.95 -1.09 2.86
N LEU A 685 -39.83 0.24 2.73
CA LEU A 685 -39.80 1.16 3.86
C LEU A 685 -41.13 1.28 4.59
N ALA A 686 -42.26 1.07 3.90
CA ALA A 686 -43.57 1.02 4.55
C ALA A 686 -43.64 0.00 5.71
N ASN A 687 -42.78 -1.03 5.70
CA ASN A 687 -42.74 -2.09 6.71
C ASN A 687 -41.43 -2.10 7.53
N ASN A 688 -40.39 -1.39 7.10
CA ASN A 688 -39.13 -1.31 7.83
C ASN A 688 -39.21 -0.26 8.94
N LYS A 689 -38.71 -0.59 10.15
CA LYS A 689 -38.76 0.31 11.32
C LYS A 689 -37.39 0.84 11.77
N THR A 690 -36.33 0.48 11.06
CA THR A 690 -34.95 0.73 11.50
C THR A 690 -34.19 1.68 10.60
N LEU A 691 -34.50 1.72 9.31
CA LEU A 691 -33.86 2.61 8.35
C LEU A 691 -34.38 4.04 8.57
N THR A 692 -33.50 4.92 8.98
CA THR A 692 -33.76 6.35 9.19
C THR A 692 -33.29 7.20 8.02
N THR A 693 -32.34 6.72 7.24
CA THR A 693 -31.71 7.47 6.13
C THR A 693 -31.64 6.61 4.88
N LEU A 694 -32.25 7.06 3.79
CA LEU A 694 -32.00 6.58 2.43
C LEU A 694 -31.47 7.78 1.63
N LYS A 695 -30.44 7.58 0.79
CA LYS A 695 -29.98 8.60 -0.15
C LYS A 695 -29.97 8.05 -1.57
N LEU A 696 -30.54 8.78 -2.52
CA LEU A 696 -30.71 8.34 -3.91
C LEU A 696 -30.35 9.43 -4.95
N TYR A 697 -29.61 10.47 -4.57
CA TYR A 697 -29.26 11.59 -5.44
C TYR A 697 -28.55 11.11 -6.72
N GLY A 698 -28.69 11.82 -7.85
CA GLY A 698 -27.94 11.51 -9.08
C GLY A 698 -28.28 10.17 -9.76
N ASN A 699 -29.39 9.53 -9.40
CA ASN A 699 -29.98 8.41 -10.15
C ASN A 699 -30.92 8.93 -11.25
N PRO A 700 -31.08 8.20 -12.38
CA PRO A 700 -31.94 8.60 -13.50
C PRO A 700 -33.46 8.51 -13.23
N SER A 701 -33.89 8.44 -11.96
CA SER A 701 -35.30 8.34 -11.58
C SER A 701 -35.92 9.70 -11.34
N SER A 702 -37.14 9.87 -11.86
CA SER A 702 -38.02 11.02 -11.62
C SER A 702 -38.69 11.03 -10.23
N LEU A 703 -38.52 9.95 -9.46
CA LEU A 703 -39.16 9.70 -8.16
C LEU A 703 -38.20 9.86 -6.97
N CYS A 704 -36.87 9.80 -7.18
CA CYS A 704 -35.87 9.74 -6.11
C CYS A 704 -35.90 10.94 -5.15
N TRP A 705 -36.26 12.13 -5.62
CA TRP A 705 -36.28 13.34 -4.78
C TRP A 705 -37.55 13.47 -3.96
N ALA A 706 -38.69 13.07 -4.55
CA ALA A 706 -39.95 12.90 -3.85
C ALA A 706 -39.88 11.82 -2.76
N LEU A 707 -39.04 10.83 -3.00
CA LEU A 707 -38.78 9.69 -2.14
C LEU A 707 -37.96 10.07 -0.89
N ASP A 708 -36.81 10.74 -1.03
CA ASP A 708 -36.01 11.21 0.11
C ASP A 708 -36.83 12.15 1.03
N ALA A 709 -37.67 12.99 0.43
CA ALA A 709 -38.63 13.81 1.16
C ALA A 709 -39.67 12.98 1.92
N ALA A 710 -40.34 12.04 1.25
CA ALA A 710 -41.38 11.22 1.85
C ALA A 710 -40.88 10.35 3.02
N ILE A 711 -39.62 9.88 2.98
CA ILE A 711 -38.98 9.13 4.07
C ILE A 711 -38.69 10.04 5.26
N SER A 712 -38.08 11.21 5.00
CA SER A 712 -37.80 12.21 6.03
C SER A 712 -39.08 12.68 6.73
N ILE A 713 -40.16 12.85 5.95
CA ILE A 713 -41.50 13.23 6.43
C ILE A 713 -42.15 12.11 7.28
N ARG A 714 -41.88 10.82 7.01
CA ARG A 714 -42.53 9.72 7.75
C ARG A 714 -41.85 9.36 9.08
N HIS A 715 -40.57 9.64 9.25
CA HIS A 715 -39.78 9.14 10.38
C HIS A 715 -39.21 10.21 11.32
N ASP A 716 -39.25 11.49 10.96
CA ASP A 716 -38.67 12.55 11.79
C ASP A 716 -39.73 13.31 12.59
N GLU A 717 -39.78 13.07 13.90
CA GLU A 717 -40.60 13.86 14.85
C GLU A 717 -40.11 15.32 15.01
N LYS A 718 -39.02 15.71 14.33
CA LYS A 718 -38.38 17.03 14.48
C LYS A 718 -38.21 17.81 13.17
N CYS A 719 -38.44 17.20 12.01
CA CYS A 719 -38.28 17.90 10.74
C CYS A 719 -39.47 18.83 10.48
N THR A 720 -39.22 20.14 10.48
CA THR A 720 -40.25 21.16 10.25
C THR A 720 -40.20 21.80 8.86
N ARG A 721 -39.11 21.64 8.09
CA ARG A 721 -38.94 22.29 6.78
C ARG A 721 -38.29 21.36 5.76
N VAL A 722 -38.90 21.27 4.57
CA VAL A 722 -38.47 20.40 3.46
C VAL A 722 -38.24 21.24 2.20
N TYR A 723 -37.03 21.21 1.64
CA TYR A 723 -36.66 21.97 0.43
C TYR A 723 -36.32 21.01 -0.72
N LEU A 724 -37.07 21.09 -1.81
CA LEU A 724 -36.99 20.22 -2.99
C LEU A 724 -37.08 21.06 -4.28
N HIS A 725 -36.38 22.18 -4.33
CA HIS A 725 -36.40 23.06 -5.50
C HIS A 725 -35.47 22.54 -6.62
N GLU A 726 -35.84 22.72 -7.89
CA GLU A 726 -35.08 22.34 -9.09
C GLU A 726 -34.73 20.84 -9.18
N THR A 727 -35.56 19.99 -8.58
CA THR A 727 -35.29 18.55 -8.49
C THR A 727 -35.93 17.72 -9.60
N GLN A 728 -36.57 18.31 -10.63
CA GLN A 728 -37.28 17.58 -11.70
C GLN A 728 -38.44 16.67 -11.24
N ILE A 729 -39.03 16.91 -10.05
CA ILE A 729 -40.18 16.15 -9.55
C ILE A 729 -41.35 16.21 -10.54
N THR A 730 -41.91 15.05 -10.89
CA THR A 730 -43.09 14.92 -11.75
C THR A 730 -44.38 14.83 -10.94
N ASP A 731 -45.53 14.75 -11.63
CA ASP A 731 -46.83 14.50 -11.00
C ASP A 731 -46.86 13.25 -10.10
N GLN A 732 -46.16 12.18 -10.50
CA GLN A 732 -46.09 10.96 -9.68
C GLN A 732 -45.24 11.18 -8.41
N GLY A 733 -44.16 11.97 -8.51
CA GLY A 733 -43.33 12.31 -7.35
C GLY A 733 -44.11 13.16 -6.33
N VAL A 734 -44.82 14.20 -6.78
CA VAL A 734 -45.61 15.03 -5.86
C VAL A 734 -46.78 14.26 -5.21
N GLN A 735 -47.34 13.25 -5.88
CA GLN A 735 -48.34 12.34 -5.27
C GLN A 735 -47.79 11.58 -4.08
N ILE A 736 -46.56 11.06 -4.19
CA ILE A 736 -45.89 10.32 -3.10
C ILE A 736 -45.61 11.27 -1.92
N ILE A 737 -45.13 12.48 -2.20
CA ILE A 737 -44.93 13.52 -1.17
C ILE A 737 -46.26 13.83 -0.48
N ALA A 738 -47.33 14.06 -1.26
CA ALA A 738 -48.66 14.37 -0.73
C ALA A 738 -49.16 13.24 0.20
N ASP A 739 -49.09 11.98 -0.23
CA ASP A 739 -49.50 10.83 0.56
C ASP A 739 -48.67 10.67 1.86
N ALA A 740 -47.39 11.07 1.85
CA ALA A 740 -46.56 11.10 3.05
C ALA A 740 -46.99 12.21 4.02
N LEU A 741 -47.34 13.40 3.50
CA LEU A 741 -47.83 14.54 4.31
C LEU A 741 -49.16 14.24 4.99
N LYS A 742 -49.98 13.33 4.46
CA LYS A 742 -51.30 13.00 5.03
C LYS A 742 -51.26 12.57 6.50
N ASN A 743 -50.18 11.92 6.94
CA ASN A 743 -50.02 11.43 8.32
C ASN A 743 -48.85 12.10 9.06
N ASN A 744 -48.20 13.08 8.44
CA ASN A 744 -47.11 13.82 9.08
C ASN A 744 -47.70 14.99 9.89
N LEU A 745 -47.21 15.14 11.12
CA LEU A 745 -47.64 16.18 12.05
C LEU A 745 -46.55 17.23 12.35
N THR A 746 -45.44 17.22 11.61
CA THR A 746 -44.23 17.97 11.98
C THR A 746 -43.77 18.96 10.92
N VAL A 747 -44.01 18.70 9.64
CA VAL A 747 -43.59 19.58 8.56
C VAL A 747 -44.49 20.80 8.44
N GLU A 748 -43.87 21.95 8.64
CA GLU A 748 -44.47 23.28 8.60
C GLU A 748 -44.18 24.02 7.29
N SER A 749 -43.13 23.65 6.54
CA SER A 749 -42.74 24.32 5.28
C SER A 749 -42.26 23.34 4.22
N LEU A 750 -42.77 23.49 2.98
CA LEU A 750 -42.40 22.68 1.81
C LEU A 750 -42.11 23.57 0.59
N ASN A 751 -40.92 23.44 0.01
CA ASN A 751 -40.56 24.11 -1.24
C ASN A 751 -40.39 23.10 -2.38
N LEU A 752 -41.13 23.28 -3.47
CA LEU A 752 -41.15 22.49 -4.70
C LEU A 752 -40.93 23.37 -5.95
N ASP A 753 -40.27 24.52 -5.82
CA ASP A 753 -40.03 25.45 -6.94
C ASP A 753 -39.19 24.78 -8.05
N GLY A 754 -39.40 25.14 -9.33
CA GLY A 754 -38.53 24.70 -10.43
C GLY A 754 -38.61 23.21 -10.80
N ASN A 755 -39.73 22.53 -10.53
CA ASN A 755 -39.91 21.11 -10.83
C ASN A 755 -40.75 20.87 -12.10
N GLN A 756 -41.09 19.61 -12.41
CA GLN A 756 -41.88 19.20 -13.58
C GLN A 756 -43.34 18.85 -13.20
N ILE A 757 -43.91 19.60 -12.26
CA ILE A 757 -45.27 19.36 -11.74
C ILE A 757 -46.30 20.03 -12.68
N SER A 758 -47.25 19.24 -13.16
CA SER A 758 -48.37 19.72 -13.98
C SER A 758 -49.59 20.08 -13.11
N ASP A 759 -50.65 20.60 -13.74
CA ASP A 759 -51.94 20.86 -13.08
C ASP A 759 -52.50 19.61 -12.38
N TYR A 760 -52.18 18.40 -12.87
CA TYR A 760 -52.63 17.15 -12.27
C TYR A 760 -51.96 16.88 -10.92
N GLY A 761 -50.63 16.98 -10.84
CA GLY A 761 -49.89 16.83 -9.59
C GLY A 761 -50.25 17.92 -8.57
N ALA A 762 -50.40 19.17 -9.03
CA ALA A 762 -50.82 20.30 -8.20
C ALA A 762 -52.19 20.05 -7.53
N ARG A 763 -53.20 19.57 -8.28
CA ARG A 763 -54.53 19.25 -7.72
C ARG A 763 -54.50 18.11 -6.72
N TYR A 764 -53.66 17.10 -6.96
CA TYR A 764 -53.53 15.99 -6.03
C TYR A 764 -52.99 16.48 -4.68
N LEU A 765 -51.91 17.29 -4.73
CA LEU A 765 -51.34 17.90 -3.53
C LEU A 765 -52.36 18.79 -2.81
N ALA A 766 -53.11 19.62 -3.54
CA ALA A 766 -54.17 20.47 -2.96
C ALA A 766 -55.22 19.66 -2.20
N ASN A 767 -55.69 18.56 -2.78
CA ASN A 767 -56.70 17.70 -2.16
C ASN A 767 -56.23 17.08 -0.84
N VAL A 768 -54.95 16.67 -0.78
CA VAL A 768 -54.38 16.10 0.43
C VAL A 768 -54.15 17.18 1.50
N LEU A 769 -53.71 18.37 1.10
CA LEU A 769 -53.40 19.47 2.01
C LEU A 769 -54.65 20.17 2.60
N LEU A 770 -55.84 19.98 2.03
CA LEU A 770 -57.09 20.47 2.65
C LEU A 770 -57.24 19.99 4.11
N ASN A 771 -56.82 18.77 4.40
CA ASN A 771 -56.95 18.13 5.71
C ASN A 771 -55.62 18.06 6.49
N ASN A 772 -54.56 18.69 5.97
CA ASN A 772 -53.30 18.84 6.69
C ASN A 772 -53.27 20.25 7.33
N ASP A 773 -53.16 20.31 8.65
CA ASP A 773 -53.14 21.56 9.40
C ASP A 773 -51.73 21.95 9.88
N THR A 774 -50.74 21.10 9.61
CA THR A 774 -49.35 21.31 10.06
C THR A 774 -48.54 22.10 9.03
N LEU A 775 -48.80 21.90 7.74
CA LEU A 775 -48.09 22.63 6.69
C LEU A 775 -48.58 24.08 6.63
N THR A 776 -47.64 25.01 6.87
CA THR A 776 -47.88 26.46 6.94
C THR A 776 -47.25 27.30 5.85
N GLU A 777 -46.40 26.69 5.04
CA GLU A 777 -45.74 27.34 3.93
C GLU A 777 -45.57 26.32 2.79
N LEU A 778 -46.06 26.67 1.60
CA LEU A 778 -45.89 25.88 0.39
C LEU A 778 -45.48 26.80 -0.77
N SER A 779 -44.30 26.54 -1.36
CA SER A 779 -43.89 27.18 -2.60
C SER A 779 -43.72 26.13 -3.69
N PHE A 780 -44.19 26.42 -4.89
CA PHE A 780 -43.94 25.58 -6.07
C PHE A 780 -44.02 26.36 -7.39
N LYS A 781 -43.39 27.52 -7.38
CA LYS A 781 -43.19 28.41 -8.53
C LYS A 781 -42.36 27.72 -9.60
N ASP A 782 -42.31 28.30 -10.80
CA ASP A 782 -41.46 27.81 -11.89
C ASP A 782 -41.69 26.32 -12.26
N ASN A 783 -42.94 25.84 -12.08
CA ASN A 783 -43.40 24.53 -12.53
C ASN A 783 -44.24 24.67 -13.81
N PRO A 784 -44.29 23.67 -14.70
CA PRO A 784 -45.00 23.75 -15.98
C PRO A 784 -46.53 23.83 -15.84
N GLY A 785 -47.11 23.45 -14.70
CA GLY A 785 -48.54 23.58 -14.42
C GLY A 785 -49.00 25.04 -14.28
N ARG A 786 -50.05 25.41 -15.00
CA ARG A 786 -50.64 26.76 -15.01
C ARG A 786 -51.32 27.13 -13.70
N ILE A 787 -51.81 26.13 -12.96
CA ILE A 787 -52.51 26.35 -11.67
C ILE A 787 -51.58 26.19 -10.46
N CYS A 788 -50.28 25.98 -10.69
CA CYS A 788 -49.33 25.72 -9.62
C CYS A 788 -49.28 26.88 -8.60
N GLU A 789 -49.11 28.11 -9.08
CA GLU A 789 -49.14 29.28 -8.20
C GLU A 789 -50.47 29.46 -7.47
N PHE A 790 -51.59 29.08 -8.10
CA PHE A 790 -52.92 29.14 -7.49
C PHE A 790 -53.04 28.20 -6.29
N VAL A 791 -52.61 26.94 -6.44
CA VAL A 791 -52.71 25.95 -5.36
C VAL A 791 -51.79 26.32 -4.17
N GLY A 792 -50.64 26.94 -4.41
CA GLY A 792 -49.77 27.45 -3.32
C GLY A 792 -50.49 28.52 -2.52
N ALA A 793 -51.16 29.44 -3.20
CA ALA A 793 -51.93 30.50 -2.56
C ALA A 793 -53.17 29.99 -1.80
N VAL A 794 -53.76 28.85 -2.15
CA VAL A 794 -54.88 28.25 -1.40
C VAL A 794 -54.49 28.00 0.06
N ILE A 795 -53.25 27.62 0.33
CA ILE A 795 -52.77 27.41 1.71
C ILE A 795 -52.60 28.74 2.43
N ASP A 796 -51.98 29.73 1.80
CA ASP A 796 -51.86 31.07 2.38
C ASP A 796 -53.24 31.65 2.75
N ILE A 797 -54.25 31.46 1.88
CA ILE A 797 -55.63 31.89 2.14
C ILE A 797 -56.22 31.15 3.35
N LYS A 798 -56.06 29.81 3.42
CA LYS A 798 -56.54 28.99 4.54
C LYS A 798 -55.93 29.45 5.88
N GLN A 799 -54.69 29.95 5.85
CA GLN A 799 -53.99 30.46 7.04
C GLN A 799 -54.25 31.94 7.34
N ASP A 800 -55.22 32.55 6.66
CA ASP A 800 -55.51 33.98 6.76
C ASP A 800 -54.28 34.85 6.50
N LYS A 801 -53.37 34.39 5.63
CA LYS A 801 -52.21 35.13 5.12
C LYS A 801 -52.57 35.75 3.76
N GLY A 802 -51.78 36.73 3.31
CA GLY A 802 -51.95 37.36 2.00
C GLY A 802 -52.79 38.65 1.98
N SER A 803 -53.11 39.09 0.76
CA SER A 803 -53.71 40.40 0.48
C SER A 803 -55.23 40.38 0.62
N SER A 804 -55.83 41.55 0.87
CA SER A 804 -57.30 41.74 0.74
C SER A 804 -57.81 41.55 -0.69
N PHE A 805 -56.90 41.43 -1.66
CA PHE A 805 -57.19 41.19 -3.07
C PHE A 805 -56.62 39.85 -3.50
N LEU A 806 -57.48 39.00 -4.03
CA LEU A 806 -57.14 37.72 -4.63
C LEU A 806 -57.44 37.78 -6.12
N ILE A 807 -56.43 37.66 -6.97
CA ILE A 807 -56.55 37.82 -8.42
C ILE A 807 -55.94 36.61 -9.12
N PHE A 808 -56.78 35.78 -9.72
CA PHE A 808 -56.39 34.60 -10.50
C PHE A 808 -57.13 34.61 -11.83
N ASN A 809 -56.84 35.62 -12.65
CA ASN A 809 -57.46 35.75 -13.96
C ASN A 809 -56.67 34.95 -15.01
N GLU A 810 -57.35 34.40 -16.01
CA GLU A 810 -56.71 33.79 -17.20
C GLU A 810 -55.82 32.56 -16.97
N ILE A 811 -55.83 31.95 -15.78
CA ILE A 811 -55.00 30.76 -15.48
C ILE A 811 -55.69 29.42 -15.77
N GLY A 812 -56.99 29.44 -16.12
CA GLY A 812 -57.73 28.28 -16.59
C GLY A 812 -58.46 27.46 -15.51
N LEU A 813 -58.78 28.06 -14.36
CA LEU A 813 -59.45 27.41 -13.23
C LEU A 813 -60.80 26.80 -13.63
N ASN A 814 -61.07 25.58 -13.17
CA ASN A 814 -62.34 24.87 -13.37
C ASN A 814 -63.11 24.71 -12.04
N ASP A 815 -64.25 24.02 -12.08
CA ASP A 815 -65.11 23.79 -10.91
C ASP A 815 -64.40 23.12 -9.73
N GLN A 816 -63.50 22.18 -9.99
CA GLN A 816 -62.72 21.49 -8.95
C GLN A 816 -61.70 22.42 -8.29
N ASP A 817 -61.07 23.30 -9.06
CA ASP A 817 -60.13 24.28 -8.52
C ASP A 817 -60.87 25.28 -7.60
N ILE A 818 -62.08 25.67 -8.01
CA ILE A 818 -62.95 26.54 -7.21
C ILE A 818 -63.44 25.87 -5.93
N TYR A 819 -63.64 24.55 -5.93
CA TYR A 819 -63.89 23.81 -4.70
C TYR A 819 -62.75 24.01 -3.68
N TYR A 820 -61.49 23.83 -4.10
CA TYR A 820 -60.33 24.02 -3.21
C TYR A 820 -60.22 25.46 -2.68
N LEU A 821 -60.39 26.45 -3.57
CA LEU A 821 -60.42 27.86 -3.16
C LEU A 821 -61.55 28.13 -2.16
N SER A 822 -62.73 27.56 -2.39
CA SER A 822 -63.88 27.77 -1.53
C SER A 822 -63.64 27.23 -0.13
N GLN A 823 -63.05 26.04 0.01
CA GLN A 823 -62.68 25.48 1.31
C GLN A 823 -61.67 26.38 2.06
N ALA A 824 -60.67 26.93 1.37
CA ALA A 824 -59.71 27.84 1.98
C ALA A 824 -60.33 29.18 2.40
N LEU A 825 -61.23 29.74 1.56
CA LEU A 825 -61.92 30.99 1.86
C LEU A 825 -62.85 30.87 3.08
N LEU A 826 -63.41 29.70 3.37
CA LEU A 826 -64.21 29.50 4.59
C LEU A 826 -63.41 29.73 5.89
N ALA A 827 -62.09 29.53 5.86
CA ALA A 827 -61.19 29.80 6.98
C ALA A 827 -60.61 31.23 6.97
N ASN A 828 -60.83 31.99 5.90
CA ASN A 828 -60.23 33.32 5.70
C ASN A 828 -61.11 34.45 6.23
N THR A 829 -60.49 35.50 6.76
CA THR A 829 -61.18 36.69 7.26
C THR A 829 -60.62 38.01 6.72
N LYS A 830 -59.65 37.97 5.79
CA LYS A 830 -58.99 39.18 5.25
C LYS A 830 -59.36 39.50 3.82
N VAL A 831 -59.69 38.50 3.02
CA VAL A 831 -59.98 38.65 1.60
C VAL A 831 -61.28 39.46 1.45
N ARG A 832 -61.20 40.51 0.64
CA ARG A 832 -62.31 41.41 0.33
C ARG A 832 -62.68 41.36 -1.14
N THR A 833 -61.70 41.17 -2.02
CA THR A 833 -61.93 41.09 -3.46
C THR A 833 -61.38 39.79 -3.99
N VAL A 834 -62.22 39.01 -4.67
CA VAL A 834 -61.86 37.79 -5.37
C VAL A 834 -62.13 37.99 -6.85
N SER A 835 -61.10 37.97 -7.67
CA SER A 835 -61.18 38.07 -9.13
C SER A 835 -60.73 36.76 -9.76
N LEU A 836 -61.64 36.15 -10.49
CA LEU A 836 -61.50 34.87 -11.17
C LEU A 836 -61.94 35.00 -12.64
N THR A 837 -61.67 36.17 -13.22
CA THR A 837 -62.12 36.54 -14.56
C THR A 837 -61.38 35.73 -15.63
N ASP A 838 -62.03 35.43 -16.75
CA ASP A 838 -61.45 34.69 -17.89
C ASP A 838 -60.94 33.28 -17.51
N ASN A 839 -61.73 32.52 -16.75
CA ASN A 839 -61.44 31.12 -16.39
C ASN A 839 -62.48 30.15 -17.00
N ARG A 840 -62.48 28.88 -16.57
CA ARG A 840 -63.36 27.81 -17.06
C ARG A 840 -64.39 27.37 -16.01
N ILE A 841 -64.79 28.29 -15.12
CA ILE A 841 -65.70 28.01 -14.00
C ILE A 841 -67.12 27.80 -14.54
N GLY A 842 -67.74 26.68 -14.21
CA GLY A 842 -69.10 26.29 -14.55
C GLY A 842 -70.07 26.43 -13.36
N ASP A 843 -71.21 25.75 -13.48
CA ASP A 843 -72.28 25.83 -12.47
C ASP A 843 -71.86 25.28 -11.10
N GLN A 844 -71.03 24.23 -11.05
CA GLN A 844 -70.59 23.62 -9.78
C GLN A 844 -69.61 24.52 -9.03
N GLY A 845 -68.65 25.14 -9.72
CA GLY A 845 -67.73 26.09 -9.11
C GLY A 845 -68.47 27.32 -8.58
N ALA A 846 -69.46 27.83 -9.33
CA ALA A 846 -70.32 28.90 -8.85
C ALA A 846 -71.12 28.52 -7.59
N GLN A 847 -71.57 27.26 -7.46
CA GLN A 847 -72.22 26.76 -6.25
C GLN A 847 -71.27 26.69 -5.05
N HIS A 848 -70.02 26.25 -5.26
CA HIS A 848 -69.02 26.27 -4.18
C HIS A 848 -68.76 27.69 -3.67
N LEU A 849 -68.63 28.67 -4.58
CA LEU A 849 -68.49 30.08 -4.19
C LEU A 849 -69.75 30.62 -3.51
N ALA A 850 -70.94 30.21 -3.94
CA ALA A 850 -72.19 30.59 -3.29
C ALA A 850 -72.19 30.20 -1.80
N ASN A 851 -71.80 28.96 -1.48
CA ASN A 851 -71.70 28.49 -0.09
C ASN A 851 -70.75 29.34 0.76
N VAL A 852 -69.66 29.84 0.16
CA VAL A 852 -68.74 30.76 0.83
C VAL A 852 -69.39 32.10 1.10
N ILE A 853 -70.02 32.69 0.09
CA ILE A 853 -70.63 34.04 0.15
C ILE A 853 -71.74 34.14 1.21
N GLU A 854 -72.48 33.06 1.45
CA GLU A 854 -73.56 33.02 2.44
C GLU A 854 -73.10 33.36 3.86
N SER A 855 -71.84 33.06 4.20
CA SER A 855 -71.35 33.15 5.58
C SER A 855 -69.97 33.81 5.73
N HIS A 856 -69.27 34.14 4.64
CA HIS A 856 -67.92 34.71 4.72
C HIS A 856 -67.94 36.14 5.29
N PRO A 857 -67.08 36.47 6.27
CA PRO A 857 -67.18 37.73 7.03
C PRO A 857 -66.69 39.01 6.33
N THR A 858 -66.04 38.95 5.15
CA THR A 858 -65.31 40.11 4.61
C THR A 858 -65.33 40.28 3.10
N ILE A 859 -65.78 39.29 2.31
CA ILE A 859 -65.78 39.41 0.85
C ILE A 859 -66.80 40.49 0.44
N GLN A 860 -66.30 41.51 -0.26
CA GLN A 860 -67.04 42.66 -0.78
C GLN A 860 -67.18 42.63 -2.29
N SER A 861 -66.24 42.03 -3.01
CA SER A 861 -66.24 42.00 -4.47
C SER A 861 -65.88 40.63 -5.01
N LEU A 862 -66.75 40.05 -5.84
CA LEU A 862 -66.51 38.80 -6.55
C LEU A 862 -66.63 39.02 -8.05
N LEU A 863 -65.52 38.88 -8.78
CA LEU A 863 -65.45 39.13 -10.22
C LEU A 863 -65.28 37.80 -10.97
N LEU A 864 -66.34 37.38 -11.64
CA LEU A 864 -66.44 36.10 -12.36
C LEU A 864 -66.67 36.31 -13.87
N THR A 865 -66.25 37.45 -14.40
CA THR A 865 -66.43 37.80 -15.81
C THR A 865 -65.80 36.75 -16.73
N ASN A 866 -66.40 36.50 -17.90
CA ASN A 866 -65.90 35.58 -18.94
C ASN A 866 -65.57 34.16 -18.42
N ASN A 867 -66.54 33.52 -17.77
CA ASN A 867 -66.46 32.13 -17.35
C ASN A 867 -67.52 31.28 -18.09
N ARG A 868 -67.76 30.05 -17.64
CA ARG A 868 -68.75 29.11 -18.23
C ARG A 868 -69.97 28.93 -17.33
N ILE A 869 -70.24 29.87 -16.44
CA ILE A 869 -71.33 29.78 -15.46
C ILE A 869 -72.67 29.83 -16.21
N GLY A 870 -73.50 28.82 -16.00
CA GLY A 870 -74.84 28.71 -16.56
C GLY A 870 -75.91 29.27 -15.61
N GLN A 871 -77.17 28.94 -15.90
CA GLN A 871 -78.30 29.40 -15.09
C GLN A 871 -78.22 28.92 -13.64
N LYS A 872 -77.89 27.64 -13.40
CA LYS A 872 -77.95 27.04 -12.05
C LYS A 872 -76.89 27.64 -11.11
N GLY A 873 -75.67 27.82 -11.61
CA GLY A 873 -74.59 28.43 -10.85
C GLY A 873 -74.86 29.90 -10.56
N ALA A 874 -75.36 30.63 -11.56
CA ALA A 874 -75.67 32.03 -11.40
C ALA A 874 -76.86 32.26 -10.44
N GLU A 875 -77.91 31.43 -10.48
CA GLU A 875 -79.00 31.45 -9.48
C GLU A 875 -78.50 31.14 -8.07
N SER A 876 -77.56 30.22 -7.91
CA SER A 876 -76.96 29.89 -6.61
C SER A 876 -76.21 31.08 -6.02
N LEU A 877 -75.38 31.77 -6.82
CA LEU A 877 -74.67 32.98 -6.41
C LEU A 877 -75.63 34.12 -6.03
N ILE A 878 -76.73 34.27 -6.77
CA ILE A 878 -77.75 35.29 -6.47
C ILE A 878 -78.54 34.98 -5.20
N ASN A 879 -78.83 33.70 -4.94
CA ASN A 879 -79.46 33.30 -3.68
C ASN A 879 -78.52 33.55 -2.49
N ALA A 880 -77.24 33.18 -2.63
CA ALA A 880 -76.23 33.48 -1.63
C ALA A 880 -76.03 34.98 -1.40
N LEU A 881 -76.11 35.79 -2.45
CA LEU A 881 -76.03 37.25 -2.36
C LEU A 881 -77.11 37.84 -1.43
N ARG A 882 -78.31 37.26 -1.41
CA ARG A 882 -79.40 37.71 -0.54
C ARG A 882 -79.14 37.41 0.95
N LEU A 883 -78.26 36.46 1.22
CA LEU A 883 -77.86 36.04 2.57
C LEU A 883 -76.56 36.73 3.02
N SER A 884 -75.71 37.13 2.07
CA SER A 884 -74.46 37.81 2.35
C SER A 884 -74.70 39.21 2.92
N SER A 885 -74.01 39.53 4.02
CA SER A 885 -74.06 40.86 4.64
C SER A 885 -72.93 41.79 4.15
N THR A 886 -71.98 41.28 3.37
CA THR A 886 -70.72 41.98 3.04
C THR A 886 -70.52 42.19 1.54
N LEU A 887 -71.11 41.34 0.68
CA LEU A 887 -70.86 41.37 -0.75
C LEU A 887 -71.58 42.57 -1.40
N THR A 888 -70.79 43.51 -1.93
CA THR A 888 -71.29 44.74 -2.58
C THR A 888 -71.13 44.75 -4.09
N THR A 889 -70.25 43.89 -4.63
CA THR A 889 -69.97 43.80 -6.08
C THR A 889 -69.95 42.34 -6.51
N LEU A 890 -70.74 42.00 -7.53
CA LEU A 890 -70.69 40.68 -8.19
C LEU A 890 -70.68 40.89 -9.71
N ARG A 891 -69.61 40.46 -10.40
CA ARG A 891 -69.55 40.57 -11.88
C ARG A 891 -69.71 39.19 -12.51
N LEU A 892 -70.71 39.05 -13.39
CA LEU A 892 -71.04 37.81 -14.10
C LEU A 892 -71.06 37.99 -15.62
N ASP A 893 -70.56 39.12 -16.14
CA ASP A 893 -70.57 39.42 -17.56
C ASP A 893 -69.82 38.35 -18.37
N GLY A 894 -70.24 38.06 -19.61
CA GLY A 894 -69.55 37.09 -20.47
C GLY A 894 -69.68 35.60 -20.08
N ASN A 895 -70.62 35.26 -19.19
CA ASN A 895 -70.97 33.88 -18.83
C ASN A 895 -72.14 33.32 -19.67
N ASN A 896 -72.42 32.01 -19.56
CA ASN A 896 -73.49 31.30 -20.26
C ASN A 896 -74.87 31.46 -19.59
N ILE A 897 -75.19 32.67 -19.13
CA ILE A 897 -76.44 32.97 -18.42
C ILE A 897 -77.54 33.32 -19.44
N PRO A 898 -78.70 32.65 -19.43
CA PRO A 898 -79.80 32.97 -20.34
C PRO A 898 -80.26 34.43 -20.24
N SER A 899 -80.54 35.07 -21.39
CA SER A 899 -80.88 36.50 -21.47
C SER A 899 -82.16 36.88 -20.69
N ASN A 900 -83.12 35.96 -20.60
CA ASN A 900 -84.33 36.11 -19.79
C ASN A 900 -84.03 36.17 -18.28
N VAL A 901 -83.02 35.44 -17.81
CA VAL A 901 -82.57 35.47 -16.39
C VAL A 901 -81.90 36.81 -16.09
N LEU A 902 -81.01 37.28 -16.97
CA LEU A 902 -80.37 38.59 -16.84
C LEU A 902 -81.39 39.75 -16.86
N ALA A 903 -82.45 39.64 -17.69
CA ALA A 903 -83.52 40.63 -17.73
C ALA A 903 -84.30 40.71 -16.41
N ARG A 904 -84.54 39.57 -15.75
CA ARG A 904 -85.19 39.52 -14.43
C ARG A 904 -84.35 40.21 -13.36
N TRP A 905 -83.03 39.98 -13.34
CA TRP A 905 -82.14 40.61 -12.36
C TRP A 905 -81.93 42.10 -12.57
N LYS A 906 -82.09 42.60 -13.80
CA LYS A 906 -82.10 44.05 -14.08
C LYS A 906 -83.34 44.77 -13.53
N GLN A 907 -84.42 44.04 -13.21
CA GLN A 907 -85.63 44.59 -12.61
C GLN A 907 -85.61 44.56 -11.07
N ASP A 908 -84.76 43.72 -10.47
CA ASP A 908 -84.56 43.63 -9.02
C ASP A 908 -83.51 44.69 -8.60
N ASN A 909 -83.95 45.76 -7.94
CA ASN A 909 -83.09 46.93 -7.63
C ASN A 909 -81.92 46.58 -6.71
N ASP A 910 -82.10 45.63 -5.79
CA ASP A 910 -81.05 45.22 -4.85
C ASP A 910 -79.97 44.41 -5.57
N ILE A 911 -80.39 43.46 -6.40
CA ILE A 911 -79.48 42.67 -7.25
C ILE A 911 -78.79 43.55 -8.29
N ARG A 912 -79.54 44.45 -8.94
CA ARG A 912 -79.03 45.33 -10.00
C ARG A 912 -77.92 46.25 -9.50
N ARG A 913 -78.03 46.78 -8.27
CA ARG A 913 -77.01 47.66 -7.69
C ARG A 913 -75.69 46.93 -7.50
N ILE A 914 -75.73 45.68 -7.07
CA ILE A 914 -74.54 44.87 -6.81
C ILE A 914 -73.94 44.28 -8.10
N LEU A 915 -74.78 43.93 -9.09
CA LEU A 915 -74.33 43.42 -10.39
C LEU A 915 -73.79 44.51 -11.34
N PHE A 916 -74.40 45.71 -11.32
CA PHE A 916 -74.18 46.74 -12.34
C PHE A 916 -73.85 48.13 -11.79
N GLY A 917 -73.94 48.36 -10.48
CA GLY A 917 -73.88 49.68 -9.82
C GLY A 917 -72.59 49.97 -9.06
N GLY A 918 -71.44 49.91 -9.75
CA GLY A 918 -70.15 50.36 -9.23
C GLY A 918 -69.30 50.92 -10.37
N GLY A 919 -69.26 52.24 -10.50
CA GLY A 919 -68.48 52.94 -11.51
C GLY A 919 -67.02 53.06 -11.10
N LEU A 920 -66.15 52.29 -11.77
CA LEU A 920 -64.77 52.65 -12.10
C LEU A 920 -64.40 51.88 -13.38
N PRO A 921 -64.10 52.55 -14.50
CA PRO A 921 -63.63 51.89 -15.71
C PRO A 921 -62.14 51.58 -15.54
N PHE A 922 -61.80 50.47 -14.87
CA PHE A 922 -60.45 49.94 -15.00
C PHE A 922 -60.33 49.22 -16.34
N LYS A 923 -59.98 50.00 -17.38
CA LYS A 923 -59.42 49.45 -18.62
C LYS A 923 -58.09 48.78 -18.28
N TRP A 924 -58.07 47.46 -18.13
CA TRP A 924 -56.85 46.72 -18.40
C TRP A 924 -56.64 46.78 -19.92
N LYS A 925 -55.60 47.49 -20.33
CA LYS A 925 -55.09 47.39 -21.70
C LYS A 925 -54.70 45.92 -21.90
N SER A 926 -55.32 45.25 -22.86
CA SER A 926 -54.79 44.01 -23.42
C SER A 926 -53.39 44.30 -23.97
N HIS A 927 -52.34 43.98 -23.22
CA HIS A 927 -51.05 43.72 -23.81
C HIS A 927 -51.14 42.36 -24.52
N ALA A 928 -51.66 42.39 -25.73
CA ALA A 928 -51.26 41.44 -26.75
C ALA A 928 -49.78 41.72 -27.05
N ASN A 929 -48.90 41.03 -26.36
CA ASN A 929 -47.50 40.82 -26.74
C ASN A 929 -47.30 39.29 -26.63
N SER A 930 -47.25 38.60 -27.76
CA SER A 930 -46.00 38.32 -28.50
C SER A 930 -45.17 37.24 -27.79
N GLY A 931 -45.13 36.05 -28.39
CA GLY A 931 -44.07 35.08 -28.20
C GLY A 931 -44.28 34.09 -27.07
N TYR A 932 -44.74 32.89 -27.43
CA TYR A 932 -44.25 31.64 -26.83
C TYR A 932 -43.96 30.67 -27.97
N GLN A 933 -42.68 30.57 -28.31
CA GLN A 933 -42.06 29.28 -28.61
C GLN A 933 -41.90 28.52 -27.31
#